data_AF-A0A1F9LVY6-F1
#
_entry.id   AF-A0A1F9LVY6-F1
#
_cell.length_a   1.000
_cell.length_b   1.000
_cell.length_c   1.000
_cell.angle_alpha   90.00
_cell.angle_beta   90.00
_cell.angle_gamma   90.00
#
_symmetry.space_group_name_H-M   'P 1'
#
loop_
_entity.id
_entity.type
_entity.pdbx_description
1 polymer ?
#
loop_
_entity_poly.entity_id
_entity_poly.type
_entity_poly.pdbx_seq_one_letter_code
_entity_poly.pdbx_strand_id
1 'polypeptide(L)'
;MWFLCAALVLTVCTPAISHATEVKVAGRVFTEYGPLPGAVVSLYAHYEDIQTQRPVMASLPADQEGVFRLQVPAGSYYFTVAGTYKGESYFAFHGNNPMRLTDADIWLPFMATKLNQPRYEAGDTGIKGVVTFKGQPLQDAYITVYLPTATTFKGLGFKTQSVNADGSFFMALPVGEYVVVAKQMKDGARLRPLQRGDLFGYFSANPVAVRAEQSVFVEVPCYPKADRTSFIDVPTIKDNDYRTADNLLAATNAGIKGRVIDVAGRPLARVYVLAYKTEAEVFQMYHLGHGTPYSAVTDENGNFYVPLDQGGSYYLVARDTLGDGPHRGEIYGLYQGTPNHTVQFTQGGRIDGIMITAGTTMGQEEISRQQQQAQFTDQVIANDLVIDQDTLWSGTITINGVVSVKRGTTLTIAPGTVIRFKPQDRDRNDIGDGEILVEGKIVAQGRPDKKIIFTSAAETPKARDWSYLNILGSATTNLFEHCVFEYGYSGMQIHYSNAKIRNCLFRKNGEGLHFNTANILAEHNTFSENGVGIKSSRLEGKVLLQKNVVTKNEVGIQFVHQHINAVDFENLNKVLEPPLFSENNIFENRKYNFTMGDRQSIDLAVPNNWWGSAEKEKINDSIFDKLDDEELGQVFFEPYLTTPQPGAGVQEPGP
;
A
#
# COMPACT_ATOMS: atom_id res chain seq x y z
N MET A 1 -0.73 53.33 -59.55
CA MET A 1 0.34 53.70 -58.61
C MET A 1 -0.26 54.70 -57.62
N TRP A 2 -1.01 54.35 -56.56
CA TRP A 2 -0.77 53.48 -55.40
C TRP A 2 0.46 53.86 -54.56
N PHE A 3 0.27 54.85 -53.68
CA PHE A 3 0.83 54.91 -52.33
C PHE A 3 -0.22 55.59 -51.45
N LEU A 4 -0.80 54.86 -50.50
CA LEU A 4 -1.65 55.40 -49.44
C LEU A 4 -1.09 54.91 -48.10
N CYS A 5 -0.77 55.87 -47.24
CA CYS A 5 -0.15 55.69 -45.94
C CYS A 5 -1.00 54.86 -44.98
N ALA A 6 -0.32 53.97 -44.25
CA ALA A 6 -0.85 53.17 -43.16
C ALA A 6 -1.09 54.02 -41.89
N ALA A 7 -2.26 53.86 -41.28
CA ALA A 7 -2.51 54.27 -39.90
C ALA A 7 -2.41 53.01 -39.01
N LEU A 8 -1.39 53.00 -38.13
CA LEU A 8 -1.15 51.94 -37.16
C LEU A 8 -2.03 52.22 -35.93
N VAL A 9 -3.04 51.39 -35.69
CA VAL A 9 -3.82 51.42 -34.44
C VAL A 9 -3.09 50.56 -33.41
N LEU A 10 -2.47 51.20 -32.43
CA LEU A 10 -1.92 50.57 -31.24
C LEU A 10 -3.07 50.21 -30.28
N THR A 11 -3.53 48.96 -30.32
CA THR A 11 -4.31 48.37 -29.23
C THR A 11 -3.39 48.02 -28.08
N VAL A 12 -3.42 48.82 -27.01
CA VAL A 12 -2.79 48.50 -25.73
C VAL A 12 -3.63 47.41 -25.07
N CYS A 13 -3.23 46.14 -25.19
CA CYS A 13 -3.71 45.08 -24.33
C CYS A 13 -3.08 45.25 -22.95
N THR A 14 -3.80 45.86 -22.01
CA THR A 14 -3.47 45.73 -20.58
C THR A 14 -3.74 44.29 -20.16
N PRO A 15 -2.77 43.54 -19.62
CA PRO A 15 -3.05 42.24 -19.04
C PRO A 15 -4.03 42.44 -17.88
N ALA A 16 -5.19 41.79 -17.94
CA ALA A 16 -6.08 41.70 -16.80
C ALA A 16 -5.31 40.97 -15.68
N ILE A 17 -4.88 41.73 -14.67
CA ILE A 17 -4.37 41.16 -13.43
C ILE A 17 -5.55 40.44 -12.79
N SER A 18 -5.58 39.11 -12.93
CA SER A 18 -6.45 38.27 -12.12
C SER A 18 -6.02 38.45 -10.67
N HIS A 19 -6.72 39.31 -9.91
CA HIS A 19 -6.55 39.35 -8.46
C HIS A 19 -6.90 37.96 -7.92
N ALA A 20 -5.89 37.25 -7.43
CA ALA A 20 -6.13 36.03 -6.66
C ALA A 20 -7.08 36.40 -5.53
N THR A 21 -8.18 35.65 -5.39
CA THR A 21 -9.13 35.86 -4.31
C THR A 21 -8.39 35.74 -2.97
N GLU A 22 -8.37 36.83 -2.22
CA GLU A 22 -7.77 36.86 -0.89
C GLU A 22 -8.76 36.33 0.14
N VAL A 23 -8.31 35.38 0.95
CA VAL A 23 -9.07 34.70 2.00
C VAL A 23 -8.69 35.30 3.35
N LYS A 24 -9.67 35.59 4.22
CA LYS A 24 -9.36 35.97 5.60
C LYS A 24 -9.04 34.72 6.39
N VAL A 25 -7.82 34.69 6.93
CA VAL A 25 -7.36 33.66 7.85
C VAL A 25 -7.29 34.29 9.22
N ALA A 26 -8.17 33.88 10.12
CA ALA A 26 -8.11 34.26 11.52
C ALA A 26 -7.93 33.02 12.38
N GLY A 27 -7.59 33.20 13.65
CA GLY A 27 -7.41 32.05 14.51
C GLY A 27 -6.89 32.42 15.87
N ARG A 28 -6.58 31.40 16.67
CA ARG A 28 -6.09 31.61 18.03
C ARG A 28 -4.99 30.61 18.36
N VAL A 29 -3.92 31.13 18.95
CA VAL A 29 -2.75 30.36 19.39
C VAL A 29 -2.86 30.09 20.88
N PHE A 30 -2.62 28.84 21.25
CA PHE A 30 -2.68 28.34 22.61
C PHE A 30 -1.39 27.62 22.98
N THR A 31 -1.13 27.57 24.28
CA THR A 31 -0.29 26.56 24.94
C THR A 31 -1.17 25.77 25.89
N GLU A 32 -0.66 24.71 26.53
CA GLU A 32 -1.40 24.01 27.60
C GLU A 32 -1.82 24.91 28.79
N TYR A 33 -1.23 26.10 28.90
CA TYR A 33 -1.51 27.06 29.98
C TYR A 33 -2.51 28.16 29.60
N GLY A 34 -3.01 28.19 28.36
CA GLY A 34 -3.93 29.24 27.89
C GLY A 34 -3.50 29.88 26.56
N PRO A 35 -4.13 30.99 26.15
CA PRO A 35 -3.73 31.73 24.95
C PRO A 35 -2.26 32.17 25.01
N LEU A 36 -1.66 32.33 23.82
CA LEU A 36 -0.26 32.75 23.66
C LEU A 36 -0.16 34.14 23.01
N PRO A 37 -0.18 35.23 23.80
CA PRO A 37 0.01 36.57 23.29
C PRO A 37 1.37 36.75 22.62
N GLY A 38 1.43 37.58 21.59
CA GLY A 38 2.65 37.89 20.86
C GLY A 38 3.15 36.79 19.91
N ALA A 39 2.47 35.65 19.84
CA ALA A 39 2.80 34.59 18.89
C ALA A 39 2.63 35.08 17.44
N VAL A 40 3.51 34.61 16.55
CA VAL A 40 3.49 34.95 15.11
C VAL A 40 3.17 33.69 14.32
N VAL A 41 2.19 33.80 13.42
CA VAL A 41 1.81 32.73 12.49
C VAL A 41 2.51 32.96 11.15
N SER A 42 3.26 31.97 10.68
CA SER A 42 4.04 32.04 9.45
C SER A 42 3.52 31.04 8.40
N LEU A 43 3.51 31.46 7.14
CA LEU A 43 3.09 30.67 5.99
C LEU A 43 4.29 30.40 5.09
N TYR A 44 4.41 29.17 4.63
CA TYR A 44 5.49 28.72 3.75
C TYR A 44 4.90 28.00 2.53
N ALA A 45 5.55 28.16 1.36
CA ALA A 45 5.15 27.47 0.14
C ALA A 45 5.61 26.01 0.17
N HIS A 46 6.81 25.76 0.66
CA HIS A 46 7.41 24.43 0.77
C HIS A 46 7.81 24.12 2.22
N TYR A 47 7.91 22.83 2.55
CA TYR A 47 8.28 22.40 3.90
C TYR A 47 9.72 22.82 4.28
N GLU A 48 10.66 22.76 3.33
CA GLU A 48 12.06 23.15 3.52
C GLU A 48 12.25 24.63 3.91
N ASP A 49 11.33 25.51 3.49
CA ASP A 49 11.36 26.92 3.83
C ASP A 49 11.14 27.18 5.33
N ILE A 50 10.51 26.23 6.04
CA ILE A 50 10.29 26.30 7.49
C ILE A 50 11.64 26.23 8.22
N GLN A 51 12.54 25.33 7.79
CA GLN A 51 13.86 25.16 8.42
C GLN A 51 14.74 26.39 8.19
N THR A 52 14.65 27.00 7.01
CA THR A 52 15.41 28.22 6.68
C THR A 52 14.76 29.50 7.20
N GLN A 53 13.58 29.39 7.83
CA GLN A 53 12.78 30.50 8.36
C GLN A 53 12.49 31.57 7.30
N ARG A 54 12.13 31.15 6.09
CA ARG A 54 11.79 32.02 4.95
C ARG A 54 10.30 31.98 4.63
N PRO A 55 9.43 32.57 5.46
CA PRO A 55 7.99 32.58 5.18
C PRO A 55 7.68 33.44 3.96
N VAL A 56 6.68 33.01 3.19
CA VAL A 56 6.07 33.85 2.14
C VAL A 56 5.16 34.93 2.75
N MET A 57 4.67 34.71 3.98
CA MET A 57 3.86 35.66 4.73
C MET A 57 3.89 35.34 6.23
N ALA A 58 3.78 36.36 7.08
CA ALA A 58 3.65 36.20 8.53
C ALA A 58 2.59 37.15 9.10
N SER A 59 1.91 36.74 10.17
CA SER A 59 0.92 37.56 10.87
C SER A 59 1.61 38.66 11.68
N LEU A 60 0.84 39.69 12.02
CA LEU A 60 1.18 40.51 13.17
C LEU A 60 1.17 39.65 14.45
N PRO A 61 1.89 40.05 15.51
CA PRO A 61 1.85 39.36 16.79
C PRO A 61 0.42 39.22 17.32
N ALA A 62 0.08 38.04 17.82
CA ALA A 62 -1.24 37.74 18.35
C ALA A 62 -1.59 38.64 19.56
N ASP A 63 -2.87 38.96 19.71
CA ASP A 63 -3.34 39.84 20.80
C ASP A 63 -3.30 39.16 22.19
N GLN A 64 -3.81 39.82 23.23
CA GLN A 64 -3.83 39.29 24.60
C GLN A 64 -4.69 38.02 24.74
N GLU A 65 -5.63 37.81 23.81
CA GLU A 65 -6.39 36.58 23.72
C GLU A 65 -5.68 35.55 22.82
N GLY A 66 -4.48 35.84 22.31
CA GLY A 66 -3.75 34.97 21.38
C GLY A 66 -4.38 34.90 19.99
N VAL A 67 -5.25 35.85 19.63
CA VAL A 67 -5.90 35.87 18.31
C VAL A 67 -4.99 36.53 17.28
N PHE A 68 -4.87 35.90 16.11
CA PHE A 68 -4.14 36.43 14.97
C PHE A 68 -5.08 36.60 13.76
N ARG A 69 -4.69 37.46 12.81
CA ARG A 69 -5.41 37.71 11.57
C ARG A 69 -4.45 37.91 10.41
N LEU A 70 -4.82 37.40 9.26
CA LEU A 70 -4.09 37.42 8.00
C LEU A 70 -5.07 37.52 6.83
N GLN A 71 -4.61 38.10 5.74
CA GLN A 71 -5.29 38.09 4.46
C GLN A 71 -4.37 37.40 3.46
N VAL A 72 -4.78 36.24 2.98
CA VAL A 72 -3.89 35.30 2.29
C VAL A 72 -4.47 34.99 0.92
N PRO A 73 -3.70 35.08 -0.17
CA PRO A 73 -4.15 34.60 -1.46
C PRO A 73 -4.59 33.13 -1.40
N ALA A 74 -5.59 32.75 -2.19
CA ALA A 74 -5.93 31.35 -2.38
C ALA A 74 -4.70 30.55 -2.85
N GLY A 75 -4.46 29.38 -2.27
CA GLY A 75 -3.23 28.64 -2.48
C GLY A 75 -3.03 27.51 -1.48
N SER A 76 -1.91 26.80 -1.57
CA SER A 76 -1.53 25.74 -0.62
C SER A 76 -0.34 26.21 0.20
N TYR A 77 -0.46 26.18 1.53
CA TYR A 77 0.57 26.70 2.44
C TYR A 77 0.78 25.79 3.65
N TYR A 78 2.02 25.74 4.13
CA TYR A 78 2.34 25.21 5.46
C TYR A 78 2.24 26.34 6.49
N PHE A 79 1.43 26.14 7.52
CA PHE A 79 1.26 27.09 8.62
C PHE A 79 2.05 26.65 9.84
N THR A 80 2.89 27.52 10.37
CA THR A 80 3.54 27.31 11.66
C THR A 80 3.33 28.49 12.59
N VAL A 81 3.61 28.27 13.87
CA VAL A 81 3.56 29.32 14.88
C VAL A 81 4.82 29.29 15.72
N ALA A 82 5.36 30.46 16.03
CA ALA A 82 6.40 30.64 17.02
C ALA A 82 5.95 31.69 18.06
N GLY A 83 6.29 31.48 19.32
CA GLY A 83 6.01 32.43 20.39
C GLY A 83 6.78 32.10 21.67
N THR A 84 6.58 32.90 22.71
CA THR A 84 7.28 32.76 23.98
C THR A 84 6.28 32.78 25.13
N TYR A 85 6.40 31.84 26.08
CA TYR A 85 5.63 31.84 27.32
C TYR A 85 6.57 31.69 28.51
N LYS A 86 6.50 32.66 29.44
CA LYS A 86 7.38 32.73 30.64
C LYS A 86 8.88 32.59 30.32
N GLY A 87 9.33 33.16 29.21
CA GLY A 87 10.73 33.13 28.78
C GLY A 87 11.13 31.89 27.96
N GLU A 88 10.27 30.87 27.87
CA GLU A 88 10.52 29.67 27.10
C GLU A 88 9.92 29.77 25.70
N SER A 89 10.60 29.21 24.70
CA SER A 89 10.13 29.19 23.31
C SER A 89 9.07 28.12 23.09
N TYR A 90 8.05 28.43 22.29
CA TYR A 90 6.95 27.55 21.91
C TYR A 90 6.81 27.54 20.39
N PHE A 91 6.47 26.37 19.85
CA PHE A 91 6.30 26.18 18.41
C PHE A 91 5.11 25.27 18.10
N ALA A 92 4.46 25.49 16.96
CA ALA A 92 3.41 24.61 16.45
C ALA A 92 3.51 24.45 14.93
N PHE A 93 3.29 23.22 14.46
CA PHE A 93 2.81 22.98 13.10
C PHE A 93 1.28 22.91 13.13
N HIS A 94 0.59 23.43 12.11
CA HIS A 94 -0.85 23.15 12.00
C HIS A 94 -1.09 21.71 11.58
N GLY A 95 -2.00 21.01 12.25
CA GLY A 95 -2.25 19.58 12.01
C GLY A 95 -2.85 19.20 10.66
N ASN A 96 -3.27 20.19 9.87
CA ASN A 96 -3.75 19.99 8.51
C ASN A 96 -2.74 20.46 7.45
N ASN A 97 -1.48 20.69 7.82
CA ASN A 97 -0.45 21.08 6.84
C ASN A 97 -0.14 19.98 5.81
N PRO A 98 0.15 20.36 4.54
CA PRO A 98 -0.13 21.68 3.96
C PRO A 98 -1.63 21.91 3.82
N MET A 99 -2.08 23.15 4.02
CA MET A 99 -3.48 23.52 3.93
C MET A 99 -3.77 24.23 2.61
N ARG A 100 -4.83 23.77 1.92
CA ARG A 100 -5.36 24.44 0.73
C ARG A 100 -6.43 25.47 1.13
N LEU A 101 -6.12 26.74 0.89
CA LEU A 101 -7.05 27.86 0.98
C LEU A 101 -7.79 28.02 -0.36
N THR A 102 -9.09 28.27 -0.29
CA THR A 102 -9.98 28.44 -1.45
C THR A 102 -10.58 29.85 -1.43
N ASP A 103 -11.90 30.00 -1.35
CA ASP A 103 -12.60 31.28 -1.35
C ASP A 103 -13.29 31.60 -0.01
N ALA A 104 -13.28 30.65 0.93
CA ALA A 104 -13.97 30.78 2.21
C ALA A 104 -13.03 31.20 3.36
N ASP A 105 -13.45 32.22 4.10
CA ASP A 105 -12.80 32.69 5.32
C ASP A 105 -12.66 31.55 6.34
N ILE A 106 -11.46 31.42 6.92
CA ILE A 106 -11.07 30.26 7.73
C ILE A 106 -10.57 30.65 9.13
N TRP A 107 -11.02 29.89 10.13
CA TRP A 107 -10.57 29.95 11.51
C TRP A 107 -9.63 28.79 11.85
N LEU A 108 -8.40 29.11 12.25
CA LEU A 108 -7.34 28.14 12.55
C LEU A 108 -6.92 28.17 14.04
N PRO A 109 -7.15 27.10 14.81
CA PRO A 109 -6.56 26.95 16.13
C PRO A 109 -5.14 26.37 16.03
N PHE A 110 -4.21 26.90 16.82
CA PHE A 110 -2.87 26.33 16.99
C PHE A 110 -2.64 25.93 18.43
N MET A 111 -2.11 24.73 18.65
CA MET A 111 -1.58 24.32 19.95
C MET A 111 -0.06 24.30 19.87
N ALA A 112 0.56 25.33 20.42
CA ALA A 112 1.99 25.43 20.53
C ALA A 112 2.46 24.66 21.76
N THR A 113 3.47 23.82 21.55
CA THR A 113 4.14 23.07 22.59
C THR A 113 5.51 23.71 22.84
N LYS A 114 6.09 23.44 24.01
CA LYS A 114 7.44 23.93 24.33
C LYS A 114 8.41 23.43 23.26
N LEU A 115 9.23 24.33 22.73
CA LEU A 115 10.26 24.00 21.74
C LEU A 115 11.40 23.23 22.42
N ASN A 116 11.32 21.90 22.34
CA ASN A 116 12.35 21.01 22.85
C ASN A 116 13.31 20.61 21.73
N GLN A 117 14.61 20.80 21.95
CA GLN A 117 15.64 20.38 20.99
C GLN A 117 15.89 18.86 21.11
N PRO A 118 16.13 18.16 19.98
CA PRO A 118 16.48 16.75 20.02
C PRO A 118 17.81 16.54 20.73
N ARG A 119 17.89 15.49 21.56
CA ARG A 119 19.13 15.10 22.26
C ARG A 119 19.75 13.90 21.56
N TYR A 120 21.04 14.00 21.22
CA TYR A 120 21.77 12.95 20.52
C TYR A 120 22.67 12.20 21.49
N GLU A 121 22.62 10.87 21.45
CA GLU A 121 23.38 9.98 22.31
C GLU A 121 23.96 8.83 21.47
N ALA A 122 25.12 8.30 21.87
CA ALA A 122 25.65 7.08 21.26
C ALA A 122 24.69 5.90 21.52
N GLY A 123 24.46 5.07 20.51
CA GLY A 123 23.55 3.93 20.62
C GLY A 123 23.01 3.47 19.27
N ASP A 124 21.92 2.71 19.29
CA ASP A 124 21.30 2.21 18.07
C ASP A 124 20.80 3.36 17.19
N THR A 125 21.01 3.22 15.88
CA THR A 125 20.61 4.21 14.87
C THR A 125 19.09 4.32 14.82
N GLY A 126 18.54 5.46 15.28
CA GLY A 126 17.10 5.68 15.25
C GLY A 126 16.61 6.81 16.14
N ILE A 127 15.28 6.88 16.30
CA ILE A 127 14.62 7.87 17.16
C ILE A 127 14.03 7.13 18.37
N LYS A 128 14.39 7.56 19.58
CA LYS A 128 13.75 7.13 20.83
C LYS A 128 13.03 8.29 21.48
N GLY A 129 12.07 8.02 22.34
CA GLY A 129 11.36 9.11 23.00
C GLY A 129 10.22 8.70 23.88
N VAL A 130 9.47 9.70 24.31
CA VAL A 130 8.21 9.55 25.05
C VAL A 130 7.13 10.41 24.41
N VAL A 131 5.94 9.83 24.25
CA VAL A 131 4.74 10.55 23.82
C VAL A 131 3.97 10.97 25.07
N THR A 132 3.61 12.25 25.18
CA THR A 132 3.01 12.79 26.41
C THR A 132 1.70 13.54 26.15
N PHE A 133 0.85 13.67 27.18
CA PHE A 133 -0.32 14.54 27.23
C PHE A 133 -0.36 15.23 28.58
N LYS A 134 -0.31 16.57 28.59
CA LYS A 134 -0.16 17.38 29.82
C LYS A 134 1.03 16.91 30.69
N GLY A 135 2.15 16.61 30.04
CA GLY A 135 3.38 16.13 30.69
C GLY A 135 3.33 14.68 31.22
N GLN A 136 2.22 13.97 31.08
CA GLN A 136 2.12 12.56 31.47
C GLN A 136 2.32 11.64 30.26
N PRO A 137 3.03 10.52 30.38
CA PRO A 137 3.17 9.58 29.28
C PRO A 137 1.83 9.03 28.79
N LEU A 138 1.67 8.89 27.47
CA LEU A 138 0.46 8.37 26.84
C LEU A 138 0.59 6.88 26.54
N GLN A 139 -0.39 6.09 26.98
CA GLN A 139 -0.56 4.70 26.56
C GLN A 139 -1.36 4.63 25.26
N ASP A 140 -1.31 3.51 24.53
CA ASP A 140 -2.12 3.26 23.33
C ASP A 140 -2.00 4.36 22.24
N ALA A 141 -0.85 5.04 22.21
CA ALA A 141 -0.52 5.99 21.17
C ALA A 141 0.30 5.31 20.06
N TYR A 142 0.38 6.01 18.93
CA TYR A 142 1.18 5.65 17.79
C TYR A 142 2.14 6.79 17.50
N ILE A 143 3.38 6.45 17.15
CA ILE A 143 4.36 7.39 16.63
C ILE A 143 4.57 7.09 15.15
N THR A 144 4.46 8.12 14.31
CA THR A 144 4.63 8.05 12.87
C THR A 144 5.75 8.99 12.45
N VAL A 145 6.64 8.52 11.59
CA VAL A 145 7.61 9.35 10.89
C VAL A 145 7.27 9.50 9.40
N TYR A 146 7.50 10.68 8.85
CA TYR A 146 7.34 10.99 7.43
C TYR A 146 8.67 11.49 6.87
N LEU A 147 8.88 11.30 5.57
CA LEU A 147 9.96 12.01 4.87
C LEU A 147 9.56 13.49 4.70
N PRO A 148 10.50 14.45 4.82
CA PRO A 148 10.22 15.87 4.58
C PRO A 148 9.64 16.17 3.20
N THR A 149 9.92 15.31 2.21
CA THR A 149 9.41 15.40 0.84
C THR A 149 7.98 14.88 0.67
N ALA A 150 7.36 14.34 1.73
CA ALA A 150 5.99 13.84 1.68
C ALA A 150 5.00 14.98 1.38
N THR A 151 4.05 14.72 0.48
CA THR A 151 2.99 15.67 0.10
C THR A 151 2.03 15.99 1.25
N THR A 152 1.91 15.08 2.23
CA THR A 152 1.15 15.29 3.46
C THR A 152 1.73 14.47 4.61
N PHE A 153 1.52 14.94 5.85
CA PHE A 153 1.92 14.24 7.08
C PHE A 153 0.73 13.50 7.71
N LYS A 154 0.02 12.73 6.88
CA LYS A 154 -1.20 11.99 7.24
C LYS A 154 -1.07 10.52 6.85
N GLY A 155 -1.92 9.67 7.45
CA GLY A 155 -1.85 8.22 7.25
C GLY A 155 -0.70 7.57 8.04
N LEU A 156 -0.08 6.56 7.45
CA LEU A 156 0.98 5.72 8.06
C LEU A 156 2.40 6.27 7.89
N GLY A 157 2.57 7.29 7.05
CA GLY A 157 3.87 7.88 6.77
C GLY A 157 4.89 6.90 6.20
N PHE A 158 6.17 7.18 6.44
CA PHE A 158 7.29 6.31 6.10
C PHE A 158 7.33 5.09 7.02
N LYS A 159 7.07 5.29 8.32
CA LYS A 159 6.98 4.23 9.32
C LYS A 159 6.08 4.67 10.47
N THR A 160 5.21 3.78 10.95
CA THR A 160 4.37 4.01 12.14
C THR A 160 4.65 2.90 13.15
N GLN A 161 4.53 3.15 14.44
CA GLN A 161 4.55 2.06 15.43
C GLN A 161 3.71 2.44 16.65
N SER A 162 3.18 1.45 17.36
CA SER A 162 2.62 1.63 18.69
C SER A 162 3.71 2.08 19.68
N VAL A 163 3.33 2.91 20.66
CA VAL A 163 4.18 3.22 21.82
C VAL A 163 3.96 2.19 22.92
N ASN A 164 4.95 2.03 23.79
CA ASN A 164 4.86 1.16 24.95
C ASN A 164 3.81 1.67 25.96
N ALA A 165 3.38 0.81 26.89
CA ALA A 165 2.43 1.17 27.94
C ALA A 165 2.94 2.26 28.91
N ASP A 166 4.24 2.58 28.91
CA ASP A 166 4.82 3.71 29.64
C ASP A 166 4.99 4.96 28.75
N GLY A 167 4.42 4.96 27.55
CA GLY A 167 4.51 6.01 26.54
C GLY A 167 5.86 6.12 25.82
N SER A 168 6.82 5.26 26.16
CA SER A 168 8.13 5.23 25.51
C SER A 168 8.07 4.57 24.13
N PHE A 169 9.03 4.89 23.28
CA PHE A 169 9.22 4.20 22.02
C PHE A 169 10.69 4.24 21.57
N PHE A 170 11.08 3.27 20.75
CA PHE A 170 12.29 3.32 19.93
C PHE A 170 11.96 2.86 18.51
N MET A 171 12.36 3.66 17.53
CA MET A 171 12.16 3.39 16.11
C MET A 171 13.51 3.37 15.40
N ALA A 172 13.97 2.18 15.05
CA ALA A 172 15.12 2.02 14.16
C ALA A 172 14.80 2.62 12.78
N LEU A 173 15.66 3.51 12.30
CA LEU A 173 15.47 4.26 11.05
C LEU A 173 16.81 4.39 10.31
N PRO A 174 16.82 4.33 8.97
CA PRO A 174 17.99 4.71 8.20
C PRO A 174 18.43 6.15 8.49
N VAL A 175 19.72 6.44 8.29
CA VAL A 175 20.26 7.81 8.33
C VAL A 175 19.48 8.70 7.35
N GLY A 176 19.05 9.86 7.84
CA GLY A 176 18.19 10.76 7.08
C GLY A 176 17.42 11.74 7.96
N GLU A 177 16.55 12.54 7.37
CA GLU A 177 15.68 13.48 8.11
C GLU A 177 14.23 13.00 8.11
N TYR A 178 13.54 13.19 9.23
CA TYR A 178 12.18 12.70 9.44
C TYR A 178 11.28 13.70 10.17
N VAL A 179 10.03 13.82 9.73
CA VAL A 179 8.97 14.54 10.45
C VAL A 179 8.29 13.59 11.42
N VAL A 180 8.38 13.85 12.73
CA VAL A 180 7.87 13.01 13.81
C VAL A 180 6.50 13.51 14.28
N VAL A 181 5.49 12.64 14.24
CA VAL A 181 4.11 12.93 14.65
C VAL A 181 3.57 11.80 15.52
N ALA A 182 3.02 12.15 16.69
CA ALA A 182 2.31 11.21 17.56
C ALA A 182 0.79 11.34 17.40
N LYS A 183 0.06 10.24 17.60
CA LYS A 183 -1.41 10.16 17.51
C LYS A 183 -1.93 9.17 18.55
N GLN A 184 -3.03 9.47 19.22
CA GLN A 184 -3.72 8.54 20.11
C GLN A 184 -5.22 8.61 19.82
N MET A 185 -5.87 7.45 19.70
CA MET A 185 -7.30 7.39 19.43
C MET A 185 -8.06 7.28 20.74
N LYS A 186 -9.11 8.09 20.92
CA LYS A 186 -9.84 8.22 22.20
C LYS A 186 -10.45 6.90 22.69
N ASP A 187 -10.77 6.00 21.77
CA ASP A 187 -11.40 4.70 21.99
C ASP A 187 -10.41 3.53 22.10
N GLY A 188 -9.10 3.80 22.17
CA GLY A 188 -8.05 2.78 22.08
C GLY A 188 -8.09 2.01 20.75
N ALA A 189 -8.77 2.59 19.74
CA ALA A 189 -9.02 1.92 18.47
C ALA A 189 -7.77 1.82 17.61
N ARG A 190 -7.82 0.84 16.70
CA ARG A 190 -6.90 0.71 15.56
C ARG A 190 -6.75 2.05 14.84
N LEU A 191 -5.54 2.31 14.32
CA LEU A 191 -5.18 3.58 13.68
C LEU A 191 -6.22 4.01 12.61
N ARG A 192 -6.68 5.26 12.66
CA ARG A 192 -7.69 5.84 11.74
C ARG A 192 -7.44 7.34 11.54
N PRO A 193 -8.12 8.02 10.59
CA PRO A 193 -8.13 9.48 10.57
C PRO A 193 -8.56 10.05 11.93
N LEU A 194 -7.86 11.10 12.36
CA LEU A 194 -8.12 11.76 13.65
C LEU A 194 -9.51 12.40 13.65
N GLN A 195 -10.28 12.09 14.68
CA GLN A 195 -11.60 12.60 14.98
C GLN A 195 -11.54 13.56 16.18
N ARG A 196 -12.66 14.24 16.44
CA ARG A 196 -12.79 15.12 17.60
C ARG A 196 -12.53 14.36 18.89
N GLY A 197 -11.58 14.83 19.70
CA GLY A 197 -11.22 14.25 21.00
C GLY A 197 -10.09 13.22 20.95
N ASP A 198 -9.65 12.79 19.77
CA ASP A 198 -8.36 12.07 19.63
C ASP A 198 -7.21 13.01 19.96
N LEU A 199 -6.05 12.47 20.35
CA LEU A 199 -4.85 13.25 20.60
C LEU A 199 -3.89 13.18 19.42
N PHE A 200 -3.18 14.27 19.15
CA PHE A 200 -2.08 14.28 18.21
C PHE A 200 -1.03 15.32 18.58
N GLY A 201 0.20 15.13 18.13
CA GLY A 201 1.29 16.05 18.41
C GLY A 201 2.35 16.00 17.33
N TYR A 202 2.84 17.17 16.90
CA TYR A 202 4.08 17.27 16.14
C TYR A 202 5.23 17.45 17.11
N PHE A 203 6.36 16.78 16.88
CA PHE A 203 7.59 17.17 17.55
C PHE A 203 7.94 18.62 17.17
N SER A 204 8.15 19.47 18.17
CA SER A 204 8.26 20.92 18.00
C SER A 204 9.47 21.35 17.16
N ALA A 205 10.54 20.55 17.15
CA ALA A 205 11.77 20.81 16.41
C ALA A 205 11.91 19.91 15.17
N ASN A 206 10.79 19.51 14.56
CA ASN A 206 10.81 18.80 13.28
C ASN A 206 11.48 19.62 12.16
N PRO A 207 12.11 18.94 11.17
CA PRO A 207 12.38 17.51 11.14
C PRO A 207 13.56 17.11 12.05
N VAL A 208 13.61 15.83 12.40
CA VAL A 208 14.66 15.20 13.22
C VAL A 208 15.66 14.50 12.31
N ALA A 209 16.94 14.82 12.46
CA ALA A 209 18.02 14.14 11.75
C ALA A 209 18.44 12.85 12.48
N VAL A 210 18.38 11.70 11.82
CA VAL A 210 18.94 10.42 12.29
C VAL A 210 20.34 10.26 11.74
N ARG A 211 21.29 9.87 12.60
CA ARG A 211 22.72 9.73 12.29
C ARG A 211 23.19 8.33 12.64
N ALA A 212 24.16 7.81 11.91
CA ALA A 212 24.71 6.48 12.17
C ALA A 212 25.24 6.37 13.60
N GLU A 213 25.00 5.23 14.24
CA GLU A 213 25.46 4.88 15.60
C GLU A 213 24.99 5.87 16.69
N GLN A 214 23.86 6.55 16.44
CA GLN A 214 23.26 7.48 17.39
C GLN A 214 21.76 7.27 17.53
N SER A 215 21.31 7.29 18.79
CA SER A 215 19.90 7.41 19.12
C SER A 215 19.55 8.87 19.37
N VAL A 216 18.45 9.34 18.76
CA VAL A 216 17.95 10.70 18.97
C VAL A 216 16.75 10.66 19.91
N PHE A 217 16.89 11.24 21.10
CA PHE A 217 15.81 11.35 22.07
C PHE A 217 14.91 12.55 21.77
N VAL A 218 13.61 12.31 21.69
CA VAL A 218 12.55 13.33 21.52
C VAL A 218 11.43 13.14 22.55
N GLU A 219 10.83 14.25 22.97
CA GLU A 219 9.55 14.26 23.69
C GLU A 219 8.48 14.81 22.75
N VAL A 220 7.36 14.11 22.58
CA VAL A 220 6.29 14.50 21.65
C VAL A 220 5.00 14.78 22.43
N PRO A 221 4.75 16.04 22.83
CA PRO A 221 3.52 16.41 23.52
C PRO A 221 2.33 16.44 22.56
N CYS A 222 1.26 15.75 22.94
CA CYS A 222 0.01 15.67 22.21
C CYS A 222 -1.06 16.60 22.80
N TYR A 223 -2.04 16.93 21.96
CA TYR A 223 -3.17 17.77 22.28
C TYR A 223 -4.42 17.30 21.51
N PRO A 224 -5.63 17.65 21.96
CA PRO A 224 -6.82 17.07 21.36
C PRO A 224 -7.16 17.72 20.02
N LYS A 225 -7.48 16.88 19.05
CA LYS A 225 -8.03 17.26 17.75
C LYS A 225 -9.44 17.81 17.96
N ALA A 226 -9.66 19.05 17.51
CA ALA A 226 -10.96 19.72 17.46
C ALA A 226 -11.76 19.73 18.79
N ASP A 227 -11.12 19.49 19.94
CA ASP A 227 -11.77 19.44 21.25
C ASP A 227 -11.02 20.27 22.31
N ARG A 228 -10.81 21.56 22.01
CA ARG A 228 -10.04 22.45 22.88
C ARG A 228 -10.63 22.59 24.29
N THR A 229 -11.95 22.65 24.40
CA THR A 229 -12.64 22.91 25.67
C THR A 229 -12.41 21.81 26.71
N SER A 230 -12.09 20.58 26.29
CA SER A 230 -11.67 19.52 27.22
C SER A 230 -10.20 19.61 27.61
N PHE A 231 -9.40 20.38 26.86
CA PHE A 231 -7.98 20.59 27.14
C PHE A 231 -7.74 21.75 28.11
N ILE A 232 -8.32 22.92 27.82
CA ILE A 232 -8.10 24.17 28.53
C ILE A 232 -9.44 24.92 28.64
N ASP A 233 -9.72 25.41 29.85
CA ASP A 233 -10.91 26.23 30.14
C ASP A 233 -10.69 27.68 29.67
N VAL A 234 -11.08 27.97 28.44
CA VAL A 234 -11.01 29.31 27.83
C VAL A 234 -12.28 29.62 27.03
N PRO A 235 -12.81 30.87 27.09
CA PRO A 235 -14.00 31.27 26.37
C PRO A 235 -13.89 31.02 24.85
N THR A 236 -15.03 30.73 24.22
CA THR A 236 -15.12 30.64 22.77
C THR A 236 -15.21 32.06 22.18
N ILE A 237 -14.20 32.44 21.39
CA ILE A 237 -14.06 33.77 20.76
C ILE A 237 -14.32 33.70 19.25
N LYS A 238 -14.55 32.50 18.70
CA LYS A 238 -14.73 32.31 17.26
C LYS A 238 -16.03 32.99 16.79
N ASP A 239 -15.91 33.82 15.76
CA ASP A 239 -17.05 34.39 15.05
C ASP A 239 -17.71 33.34 14.11
N ASN A 240 -19.03 33.39 13.96
CA ASN A 240 -19.80 32.40 13.21
C ASN A 240 -19.51 32.41 11.70
N ASP A 241 -19.00 33.52 11.17
CA ASP A 241 -18.74 33.70 9.75
C ASP A 241 -17.52 32.91 9.22
N TYR A 242 -16.63 32.46 10.10
CA TYR A 242 -15.45 31.69 9.69
C TYR A 242 -15.72 30.18 9.65
N ARG A 243 -15.28 29.49 8.59
CA ARG A 243 -15.26 28.03 8.53
C ARG A 243 -14.04 27.48 9.29
N THR A 244 -14.13 26.26 9.82
CA THR A 244 -12.92 25.54 10.28
C THR A 244 -12.34 24.72 9.13
N ALA A 245 -11.08 24.32 9.27
CA ALA A 245 -10.45 23.41 8.31
C ALA A 245 -11.24 22.11 8.10
N ASP A 246 -11.81 21.55 9.15
CA ASP A 246 -12.62 20.32 9.08
C ASP A 246 -13.98 20.60 8.41
N ASN A 247 -14.58 21.78 8.64
CA ASN A 247 -15.82 22.20 7.97
C ASN A 247 -15.62 22.44 6.47
N LEU A 248 -14.43 22.86 6.03
CA LEU A 248 -14.15 23.05 4.60
C LEU A 248 -14.19 21.72 3.84
N LEU A 249 -13.60 20.66 4.41
CA LEU A 249 -13.65 19.31 3.83
C LEU A 249 -15.04 18.68 3.94
N ALA A 250 -15.78 18.91 5.03
CA ALA A 250 -17.12 18.36 5.20
C ALA A 250 -18.18 19.09 4.35
N ALA A 251 -18.05 20.40 4.16
CA ALA A 251 -19.03 21.23 3.45
C ALA A 251 -19.04 21.01 1.93
N THR A 252 -17.94 20.51 1.34
CA THR A 252 -17.90 20.22 -0.09
C THR A 252 -18.80 19.04 -0.48
N ASN A 253 -19.19 18.20 0.48
CA ASN A 253 -19.84 16.91 0.24
C ASN A 253 -19.07 16.05 -0.80
N ALA A 254 -17.77 16.33 -0.96
CA ALA A 254 -16.96 15.77 -2.02
C ALA A 254 -16.19 14.55 -1.51
N GLY A 255 -16.40 13.42 -2.17
CA GLY A 255 -15.83 12.14 -1.74
C GLY A 255 -16.54 10.93 -2.31
N ILE A 256 -16.22 9.77 -1.74
CA ILE A 256 -16.71 8.46 -2.17
C ILE A 256 -17.54 7.87 -1.04
N LYS A 257 -18.81 7.58 -1.32
CA LYS A 257 -19.74 6.92 -0.42
C LYS A 257 -20.09 5.52 -0.90
N GLY A 258 -20.15 4.58 0.02
CA GLY A 258 -20.49 3.20 -0.31
C GLY A 258 -20.85 2.34 0.88
N ARG A 259 -20.86 1.03 0.63
CA ARG A 259 -21.10 -0.01 1.62
C ARG A 259 -20.16 -1.20 1.42
N VAL A 260 -19.67 -1.77 2.52
CA VAL A 260 -18.91 -3.02 2.53
C VAL A 260 -19.82 -4.16 2.99
N ILE A 261 -19.81 -5.25 2.24
CA ILE A 261 -20.58 -6.47 2.51
C ILE A 261 -19.69 -7.71 2.41
N ASP A 262 -20.13 -8.81 3.00
CA ASP A 262 -19.55 -10.13 2.75
C ASP A 262 -20.15 -10.80 1.51
N VAL A 263 -19.65 -12.00 1.17
CA VAL A 263 -20.15 -12.82 0.05
C VAL A 263 -21.61 -13.26 0.20
N ALA A 264 -22.14 -13.29 1.42
CA ALA A 264 -23.54 -13.57 1.69
C ALA A 264 -24.44 -12.33 1.50
N GLY A 265 -23.85 -11.13 1.36
CA GLY A 265 -24.56 -9.86 1.26
C GLY A 265 -24.82 -9.19 2.62
N ARG A 266 -24.25 -9.72 3.70
CA ARG A 266 -24.39 -9.14 5.05
C ARG A 266 -23.42 -7.95 5.19
N PRO A 267 -23.82 -6.88 5.89
CA PRO A 267 -22.94 -5.74 6.11
C PRO A 267 -21.74 -6.09 6.98
N LEU A 268 -20.59 -5.50 6.67
CA LEU A 268 -19.38 -5.61 7.48
C LEU A 268 -19.11 -4.30 8.21
N ALA A 269 -19.33 -4.29 9.52
CA ALA A 269 -19.09 -3.14 10.40
C ALA A 269 -17.62 -3.05 10.83
N ARG A 270 -17.16 -1.83 11.14
CA ARG A 270 -15.82 -1.55 11.69
C ARG A 270 -14.66 -1.99 10.79
N VAL A 271 -14.88 -2.02 9.48
CA VAL A 271 -13.86 -2.29 8.45
C VAL A 271 -13.34 -0.96 7.91
N TYR A 272 -12.02 -0.84 7.75
CA TYR A 272 -11.42 0.30 7.08
C TYR A 272 -11.73 0.29 5.60
N VAL A 273 -12.06 1.45 5.05
CA VAL A 273 -12.07 1.68 3.61
C VAL A 273 -11.02 2.71 3.29
N LEU A 274 -10.04 2.32 2.49
CA LEU A 274 -8.88 3.11 2.12
C LEU A 274 -8.97 3.49 0.64
N ALA A 275 -8.72 4.75 0.31
CA ALA A 275 -8.65 5.23 -1.06
C ALA A 275 -7.22 5.64 -1.41
N TYR A 276 -6.60 4.93 -2.36
CA TYR A 276 -5.25 5.20 -2.83
C TYR A 276 -5.32 5.92 -4.16
N LYS A 277 -4.89 7.19 -4.18
CA LYS A 277 -4.74 7.92 -5.45
C LYS A 277 -3.67 7.20 -6.27
N THR A 278 -3.97 6.89 -7.52
CA THR A 278 -3.04 6.23 -8.42
C THR A 278 -2.85 7.00 -9.72
N GLU A 279 -1.65 6.87 -10.26
CA GLU A 279 -1.27 7.31 -11.60
C GLU A 279 -1.02 6.11 -12.53
N ALA A 280 -1.07 4.88 -12.00
CA ALA A 280 -0.85 3.63 -12.74
C ALA A 280 -2.19 2.94 -13.03
N GLU A 281 -2.30 2.35 -14.22
CA GLU A 281 -3.51 1.64 -14.65
C GLU A 281 -3.69 0.29 -13.94
N VAL A 282 -2.63 -0.22 -13.30
CA VAL A 282 -2.58 -1.54 -12.65
C VAL A 282 -2.47 -1.42 -11.13
N PHE A 283 -3.18 -2.29 -10.41
CA PHE A 283 -3.12 -2.32 -8.95
C PHE A 283 -1.73 -2.77 -8.49
N GLN A 284 -1.01 -1.88 -7.82
CA GLN A 284 0.30 -2.22 -7.28
C GLN A 284 0.16 -2.60 -5.80
N MET A 285 0.58 -3.82 -5.46
CA MET A 285 0.46 -4.38 -4.12
C MET A 285 1.15 -3.55 -3.01
N TYR A 286 2.15 -2.73 -3.34
CA TYR A 286 2.77 -1.85 -2.35
C TYR A 286 1.78 -0.84 -1.76
N HIS A 287 0.68 -0.53 -2.45
CA HIS A 287 -0.40 0.30 -1.89
C HIS A 287 -0.93 -0.28 -0.57
N LEU A 288 -0.87 -1.60 -0.36
CA LEU A 288 -1.33 -2.25 0.87
C LEU A 288 -0.44 -1.94 2.08
N GLY A 289 0.86 -1.72 1.87
CA GLY A 289 1.79 -1.31 2.91
C GLY A 289 1.89 0.21 3.06
N HIS A 290 1.57 0.98 2.03
CA HIS A 290 1.64 2.44 2.10
C HIS A 290 0.36 2.98 2.78
N GLY A 291 0.50 3.99 3.63
CA GLY A 291 -0.66 4.66 4.22
C GLY A 291 -1.31 5.63 3.24
N THR A 292 -2.64 5.77 3.29
CA THR A 292 -3.36 6.84 2.61
C THR A 292 -3.96 7.83 3.61
N PRO A 293 -3.97 9.14 3.32
CA PRO A 293 -4.74 10.11 4.11
C PRO A 293 -6.26 9.96 3.91
N TYR A 294 -6.69 9.28 2.84
CA TYR A 294 -8.09 9.10 2.48
C TYR A 294 -8.59 7.76 2.99
N SER A 295 -9.27 7.79 4.13
CA SER A 295 -9.86 6.59 4.70
C SER A 295 -11.13 6.86 5.49
N ALA A 296 -11.91 5.80 5.70
CA ALA A 296 -13.11 5.77 6.51
C ALA A 296 -13.19 4.43 7.25
N VAL A 297 -14.12 4.34 8.20
CA VAL A 297 -14.49 3.08 8.87
C VAL A 297 -15.98 2.87 8.65
N THR A 298 -16.38 1.63 8.38
CA THR A 298 -17.79 1.30 8.17
C THR A 298 -18.60 1.36 9.47
N ASP A 299 -19.84 1.86 9.37
CA ASP A 299 -20.83 1.80 10.45
C ASP A 299 -21.40 0.37 10.65
N GLU A 300 -22.30 0.19 11.61
CA GLU A 300 -22.98 -1.10 11.89
C GLU A 300 -23.74 -1.68 10.68
N ASN A 301 -24.12 -0.84 9.73
CA ASN A 301 -24.78 -1.24 8.50
C ASN A 301 -23.79 -1.41 7.34
N GLY A 302 -22.48 -1.32 7.59
CA GLY A 302 -21.44 -1.45 6.59
C GLY A 302 -21.21 -0.20 5.74
N ASN A 303 -21.87 0.93 6.02
CA ASN A 303 -21.74 2.14 5.20
C ASN A 303 -20.46 2.91 5.50
N PHE A 304 -19.87 3.53 4.49
CA PHE A 304 -18.70 4.40 4.63
C PHE A 304 -18.81 5.68 3.80
N TYR A 305 -18.03 6.70 4.18
CA TYR A 305 -17.80 7.91 3.39
C TYR A 305 -16.34 8.35 3.50
N VAL A 306 -15.60 8.29 2.40
CA VAL A 306 -14.20 8.75 2.30
C VAL A 306 -14.19 10.15 1.68
N PRO A 307 -13.88 11.21 2.44
CA PRO A 307 -13.77 12.56 1.89
C PRO A 307 -12.54 12.68 0.99
N LEU A 308 -12.69 13.32 -0.18
CA LEU A 308 -11.61 13.55 -1.14
C LEU A 308 -11.52 15.03 -1.51
N ASP A 309 -10.30 15.55 -1.60
CA ASP A 309 -10.00 16.94 -1.93
C ASP A 309 -9.24 17.12 -3.26
N GLN A 310 -8.86 16.01 -3.90
CA GLN A 310 -8.14 16.00 -5.17
C GLN A 310 -8.88 15.13 -6.19
N GLY A 311 -8.92 15.57 -7.45
CA GLY A 311 -9.35 14.72 -8.56
C GLY A 311 -8.31 13.66 -8.92
N GLY A 312 -8.76 12.57 -9.54
CA GLY A 312 -7.90 11.50 -10.04
C GLY A 312 -8.54 10.13 -9.96
N SER A 313 -7.75 9.11 -10.28
CA SER A 313 -8.13 7.71 -10.14
C SER A 313 -7.77 7.20 -8.74
N TYR A 314 -8.69 6.49 -8.09
CA TYR A 314 -8.51 5.97 -6.74
C TYR A 314 -8.77 4.46 -6.66
N TYR A 315 -7.79 3.68 -6.22
CA TYR A 315 -8.03 2.29 -5.78
C TYR A 315 -8.72 2.29 -4.43
N LEU A 316 -9.77 1.48 -4.30
CA LEU A 316 -10.49 1.33 -3.03
C LEU A 316 -10.28 -0.06 -2.45
N VAL A 317 -9.88 -0.10 -1.18
CA VAL A 317 -9.60 -1.33 -0.44
C VAL A 317 -10.41 -1.32 0.86
N ALA A 318 -11.16 -2.39 1.13
CA ALA A 318 -11.76 -2.66 2.43
C ALA A 318 -10.91 -3.66 3.21
N ARG A 319 -10.51 -3.33 4.44
CA ARG A 319 -9.69 -4.21 5.29
C ARG A 319 -9.81 -3.91 6.78
N ASP A 320 -9.47 -4.85 7.65
CA ASP A 320 -9.57 -4.67 9.11
C ASP A 320 -8.26 -4.26 9.79
N THR A 321 -7.11 -4.70 9.30
CA THR A 321 -5.77 -4.29 9.79
C THR A 321 -5.11 -3.32 8.82
N LEU A 322 -4.25 -2.40 9.30
CA LEU A 322 -3.51 -1.42 8.48
C LEU A 322 -2.00 -1.62 8.60
N GLY A 323 -1.25 -1.17 7.60
CA GLY A 323 0.21 -1.05 7.68
C GLY A 323 1.00 -2.31 7.34
N ASP A 324 0.38 -3.28 6.69
CA ASP A 324 1.10 -4.32 5.96
C ASP A 324 0.19 -4.97 4.92
N GLY A 325 0.69 -5.92 4.13
CA GLY A 325 -0.15 -6.87 3.40
C GLY A 325 -1.05 -7.68 4.35
N PRO A 326 -2.27 -8.07 3.95
CA PRO A 326 -3.17 -8.88 4.77
C PRO A 326 -2.53 -10.17 5.32
N HIS A 327 -2.87 -10.52 6.55
CA HIS A 327 -2.51 -11.80 7.17
C HIS A 327 -3.63 -12.83 7.03
N ARG A 328 -3.35 -14.10 7.33
CA ARG A 328 -4.36 -15.16 7.42
C ARG A 328 -5.50 -14.74 8.36
N GLY A 329 -6.74 -14.87 7.90
CA GLY A 329 -7.89 -14.61 8.77
C GLY A 329 -8.38 -13.16 8.74
N GLU A 330 -7.59 -12.23 8.20
CA GLU A 330 -7.97 -10.82 8.09
C GLU A 330 -9.05 -10.59 7.04
N ILE A 331 -9.85 -9.55 7.27
CA ILE A 331 -10.85 -9.11 6.30
C ILE A 331 -10.14 -8.32 5.21
N TYR A 332 -10.39 -8.67 3.96
CA TYR A 332 -9.85 -7.98 2.79
C TYR A 332 -10.81 -8.03 1.60
N GLY A 333 -10.88 -6.95 0.83
CA GLY A 333 -11.56 -6.91 -0.46
C GLY A 333 -11.26 -5.63 -1.23
N LEU A 334 -11.16 -5.73 -2.55
CA LEU A 334 -11.02 -4.57 -3.42
C LEU A 334 -12.39 -4.12 -3.93
N TYR A 335 -12.50 -2.87 -4.38
CA TYR A 335 -13.66 -2.45 -5.17
C TYR A 335 -13.64 -3.16 -6.53
N GLN A 336 -14.73 -3.81 -6.92
CA GLN A 336 -14.80 -4.65 -8.12
C GLN A 336 -15.83 -4.15 -9.15
N GLY A 337 -16.18 -2.86 -9.10
CA GLY A 337 -17.07 -2.27 -10.10
C GLY A 337 -16.35 -1.89 -11.40
N THR A 338 -15.02 -1.94 -11.41
CA THR A 338 -14.18 -1.78 -12.59
C THR A 338 -13.10 -2.87 -12.59
N PRO A 339 -12.60 -3.31 -13.76
CA PRO A 339 -11.60 -4.38 -13.84
C PRO A 339 -10.26 -4.05 -13.18
N ASN A 340 -9.88 -2.77 -13.18
CA ASN A 340 -8.70 -2.30 -12.48
C ASN A 340 -9.01 -1.81 -11.06
N HIS A 341 -10.18 -2.09 -10.48
CA HIS A 341 -10.47 -1.72 -9.08
C HIS A 341 -10.40 -0.22 -8.74
N THR A 342 -10.45 0.65 -9.75
CA THR A 342 -10.38 2.10 -9.57
C THR A 342 -11.73 2.79 -9.66
N VAL A 343 -11.83 3.93 -8.98
CA VAL A 343 -12.91 4.89 -9.09
C VAL A 343 -12.34 6.21 -9.60
N GLN A 344 -12.87 6.70 -10.72
CA GLN A 344 -12.51 8.02 -11.25
C GLN A 344 -13.27 9.11 -10.51
N PHE A 345 -12.54 9.99 -9.83
CA PHE A 345 -13.10 11.07 -9.03
C PHE A 345 -12.79 12.44 -9.62
N THR A 346 -13.83 13.22 -9.89
CA THR A 346 -13.71 14.63 -10.28
C THR A 346 -13.63 15.50 -9.03
N GLN A 347 -12.64 16.39 -8.95
CA GLN A 347 -12.44 17.27 -7.80
C GLN A 347 -13.72 18.07 -7.46
N GLY A 348 -14.14 18.04 -6.20
CA GLY A 348 -15.37 18.70 -5.73
C GLY A 348 -16.66 17.92 -6.02
N GLY A 349 -16.58 16.81 -6.76
CA GLY A 349 -17.71 15.92 -7.03
C GLY A 349 -17.97 14.92 -5.90
N ARG A 350 -19.04 14.13 -6.06
CA ARG A 350 -19.39 13.03 -5.14
C ARG A 350 -19.71 11.78 -5.92
N ILE A 351 -19.28 10.64 -5.40
CA ILE A 351 -19.58 9.32 -5.95
C ILE A 351 -20.34 8.53 -4.89
N ASP A 352 -21.50 8.03 -5.27
CA ASP A 352 -22.37 7.23 -4.41
C ASP A 352 -22.52 5.81 -4.98
N GLY A 353 -23.01 4.89 -4.15
CA GLY A 353 -23.35 3.53 -4.59
C GLY A 353 -22.16 2.60 -4.76
N ILE A 354 -20.98 2.96 -4.22
CA ILE A 354 -19.83 2.05 -4.23
C ILE A 354 -20.14 0.85 -3.35
N MET A 355 -19.96 -0.35 -3.91
CA MET A 355 -20.11 -1.62 -3.21
C MET A 355 -18.79 -2.36 -3.23
N ILE A 356 -18.29 -2.72 -2.04
CA ILE A 356 -17.09 -3.55 -1.88
C ILE A 356 -17.51 -4.87 -1.23
N THR A 357 -17.12 -5.99 -1.83
CA THR A 357 -17.30 -7.32 -1.24
C THR A 357 -15.97 -7.74 -0.61
N ALA A 358 -15.95 -7.87 0.71
CA ALA A 358 -14.76 -8.28 1.45
C ALA A 358 -15.02 -9.63 2.14
N GLY A 359 -13.95 -10.38 2.37
CA GLY A 359 -14.02 -11.68 3.04
C GLY A 359 -12.70 -12.00 3.71
N THR A 360 -12.63 -13.19 4.30
CA THR A 360 -11.44 -13.61 5.02
C THR A 360 -10.35 -14.09 4.06
N THR A 361 -9.15 -13.54 4.17
CA THR A 361 -7.96 -14.00 3.43
C THR A 361 -7.56 -15.41 3.85
N MET A 362 -7.17 -16.22 2.86
CA MET A 362 -6.83 -17.63 3.07
C MET A 362 -7.88 -18.42 3.88
N GLY A 363 -9.16 -18.01 3.79
CA GLY A 363 -10.27 -18.71 4.40
C GLY A 363 -10.59 -20.06 3.75
N GLN A 364 -11.66 -20.70 4.21
CA GLN A 364 -12.27 -21.86 3.55
C GLN A 364 -13.74 -21.53 3.24
N GLU A 365 -13.98 -20.38 2.62
CA GLU A 365 -15.33 -19.99 2.25
C GLU A 365 -15.83 -20.93 1.13
N GLU A 366 -16.90 -21.67 1.38
CA GLU A 366 -17.60 -22.41 0.33
C GLU A 366 -18.69 -21.52 -0.27
N ILE A 367 -18.51 -21.14 -1.54
CA ILE A 367 -19.56 -20.46 -2.29
C ILE A 367 -20.50 -21.53 -2.82
N SER A 368 -21.62 -21.75 -2.13
CA SER A 368 -22.72 -22.61 -2.58
C SER A 368 -23.90 -21.74 -3.01
N ARG A 369 -23.87 -21.25 -4.24
CA ARG A 369 -25.03 -20.64 -4.90
C ARG A 369 -25.25 -21.30 -6.25
N GLN A 370 -26.48 -21.73 -6.51
CA GLN A 370 -26.91 -22.10 -7.87
C GLN A 370 -27.09 -20.81 -8.68
N GLN A 371 -26.02 -20.34 -9.32
CA GLN A 371 -26.08 -19.23 -10.26
C GLN A 371 -26.14 -19.74 -11.70
N GLN A 372 -26.76 -18.95 -12.57
CA GLN A 372 -26.73 -19.19 -14.00
C GLN A 372 -25.30 -18.98 -14.50
N GLN A 373 -24.73 -19.99 -15.15
CA GLN A 373 -23.36 -19.95 -15.65
C GLN A 373 -23.32 -19.29 -17.04
N ALA A 374 -22.57 -18.20 -17.21
CA ALA A 374 -22.24 -17.67 -18.53
C ALA A 374 -21.24 -18.61 -19.24
N GLN A 375 -21.24 -18.61 -20.57
CA GLN A 375 -20.28 -19.40 -21.35
C GLN A 375 -19.65 -18.55 -22.44
N PHE A 376 -18.32 -18.46 -22.43
CA PHE A 376 -17.53 -17.84 -23.48
C PHE A 376 -16.76 -18.91 -24.26
N THR A 377 -16.93 -18.91 -25.58
CA THR A 377 -16.27 -19.84 -26.50
C THR A 377 -15.70 -19.04 -27.65
N ASP A 378 -14.42 -19.24 -27.95
CA ASP A 378 -13.73 -18.54 -29.05
C ASP A 378 -13.88 -17.00 -28.98
N GLN A 379 -13.82 -16.46 -27.75
CA GLN A 379 -14.15 -15.07 -27.45
C GLN A 379 -12.93 -14.15 -27.56
N VAL A 380 -13.13 -12.95 -28.12
CA VAL A 380 -12.18 -11.83 -28.00
C VAL A 380 -12.69 -10.86 -26.93
N ILE A 381 -11.93 -10.74 -25.85
CA ILE A 381 -12.12 -9.73 -24.80
C ILE A 381 -11.36 -8.49 -25.25
N ALA A 382 -12.04 -7.63 -26.01
CA ALA A 382 -11.44 -6.50 -26.71
C ALA A 382 -11.01 -5.35 -25.79
N ASN A 383 -11.65 -5.24 -24.62
CA ASN A 383 -11.38 -4.28 -23.56
C ASN A 383 -11.50 -5.00 -22.21
N ASP A 384 -11.25 -4.29 -21.12
CA ASP A 384 -11.33 -4.84 -19.78
C ASP A 384 -12.71 -5.44 -19.45
N LEU A 385 -12.72 -6.48 -18.62
CA LEU A 385 -13.90 -7.27 -18.27
C LEU A 385 -13.94 -7.58 -16.77
N VAL A 386 -15.11 -7.40 -16.15
CA VAL A 386 -15.41 -7.98 -14.83
C VAL A 386 -16.27 -9.23 -15.03
N ILE A 387 -15.85 -10.36 -14.49
CA ILE A 387 -16.66 -11.57 -14.33
C ILE A 387 -17.37 -11.47 -12.98
N ASP A 388 -18.66 -11.15 -13.02
CA ASP A 388 -19.51 -10.92 -11.85
C ASP A 388 -20.56 -12.03 -11.60
N GLN A 389 -20.52 -13.07 -12.42
CA GLN A 389 -21.26 -14.33 -12.26
C GLN A 389 -20.40 -15.51 -12.71
N ASP A 390 -20.74 -16.71 -12.25
CA ASP A 390 -20.03 -17.93 -12.67
C ASP A 390 -19.94 -18.03 -14.19
N THR A 391 -18.73 -18.29 -14.71
CA THR A 391 -18.44 -18.24 -16.14
C THR A 391 -17.58 -19.42 -16.56
N LEU A 392 -17.96 -20.09 -17.65
CA LEU A 392 -17.21 -21.16 -18.30
C LEU A 392 -16.49 -20.62 -19.55
N TRP A 393 -15.18 -20.81 -19.63
CA TRP A 393 -14.38 -20.53 -20.82
C TRP A 393 -14.02 -21.80 -21.56
N SER A 394 -14.08 -21.76 -22.89
CA SER A 394 -13.66 -22.85 -23.78
C SER A 394 -13.14 -22.33 -25.13
N GLY A 395 -12.44 -23.18 -25.89
CA GLY A 395 -11.87 -22.79 -27.19
C GLY A 395 -10.70 -21.81 -27.05
N THR A 396 -10.67 -20.75 -27.86
CA THR A 396 -9.64 -19.70 -27.79
C THR A 396 -10.17 -18.42 -27.16
N ILE A 397 -9.62 -17.99 -26.02
CA ILE A 397 -9.96 -16.71 -25.41
C ILE A 397 -8.82 -15.73 -25.66
N THR A 398 -9.06 -14.63 -26.39
CA THR A 398 -8.04 -13.60 -26.63
C THR A 398 -8.31 -12.36 -25.77
N ILE A 399 -7.35 -11.98 -24.93
CA ILE A 399 -7.46 -10.87 -23.98
C ILE A 399 -6.66 -9.66 -24.49
N ASN A 400 -7.31 -8.49 -24.53
CA ASN A 400 -6.74 -7.20 -24.92
C ASN A 400 -6.90 -6.15 -23.80
N GLY A 401 -6.75 -6.56 -22.54
CA GLY A 401 -6.97 -5.73 -21.36
C GLY A 401 -6.90 -6.56 -20.09
N VAL A 402 -7.60 -6.11 -19.05
CA VAL A 402 -7.65 -6.76 -17.74
C VAL A 402 -8.95 -7.55 -17.59
N VAL A 403 -8.85 -8.79 -17.08
CA VAL A 403 -10.01 -9.59 -16.66
C VAL A 403 -10.00 -9.73 -15.14
N SER A 404 -11.02 -9.22 -14.46
CA SER A 404 -11.18 -9.36 -13.01
C SER A 404 -12.28 -10.37 -12.68
N VAL A 405 -11.97 -11.38 -11.86
CA VAL A 405 -12.92 -12.38 -11.35
C VAL A 405 -13.38 -11.96 -9.97
N LYS A 406 -14.64 -11.54 -9.89
CA LYS A 406 -15.22 -10.93 -8.70
C LYS A 406 -15.28 -11.89 -7.52
N ARG A 407 -15.13 -11.38 -6.28
CA ARG A 407 -15.29 -12.20 -5.08
C ARG A 407 -16.72 -12.77 -5.04
N GLY A 408 -16.84 -14.06 -4.73
CA GLY A 408 -18.13 -14.76 -4.75
C GLY A 408 -18.50 -15.39 -6.10
N THR A 409 -17.62 -15.33 -7.10
CA THR A 409 -17.85 -15.90 -8.45
C THR A 409 -16.75 -16.90 -8.82
N THR A 410 -17.06 -17.82 -9.73
CA THR A 410 -16.14 -18.84 -10.24
C THR A 410 -15.91 -18.71 -11.75
N LEU A 411 -14.65 -18.52 -12.15
CA LEU A 411 -14.20 -18.73 -13.52
C LEU A 411 -13.75 -20.19 -13.69
N THR A 412 -14.46 -20.94 -14.53
CA THR A 412 -14.08 -22.31 -14.92
C THR A 412 -13.48 -22.30 -16.32
N ILE A 413 -12.33 -22.93 -16.51
CA ILE A 413 -11.66 -23.03 -17.81
C ILE A 413 -11.67 -24.50 -18.23
N ALA A 414 -12.30 -24.78 -19.37
CA ALA A 414 -12.44 -26.14 -19.89
C ALA A 414 -11.09 -26.70 -20.40
N PRO A 415 -10.87 -28.03 -20.37
CA PRO A 415 -9.69 -28.66 -20.96
C PRO A 415 -9.47 -28.27 -22.44
N GLY A 416 -8.23 -28.02 -22.81
CA GLY A 416 -7.83 -27.64 -24.17
C GLY A 416 -8.08 -26.18 -24.53
N THR A 417 -8.52 -25.34 -23.57
CA THR A 417 -8.68 -23.91 -23.79
C THR A 417 -7.33 -23.22 -23.96
N VAL A 418 -7.22 -22.30 -24.92
CA VAL A 418 -6.04 -21.45 -25.15
C VAL A 418 -6.40 -20.00 -24.84
N ILE A 419 -5.75 -19.43 -23.84
CA ILE A 419 -5.87 -18.04 -23.42
C ILE A 419 -4.68 -17.27 -24.00
N ARG A 420 -4.95 -16.30 -24.86
CA ARG A 420 -3.93 -15.51 -25.57
C ARG A 420 -3.99 -14.05 -25.16
N PHE A 421 -2.89 -13.50 -24.66
CA PHE A 421 -2.81 -12.09 -24.27
C PHE A 421 -2.16 -11.26 -25.37
N LYS A 422 -2.78 -10.15 -25.77
CA LYS A 422 -2.16 -9.22 -26.70
C LYS A 422 -1.04 -8.43 -25.99
N PRO A 423 0.17 -8.31 -26.60
CA PRO A 423 1.29 -7.57 -26.02
C PRO A 423 1.12 -6.07 -26.21
N GLN A 424 0.13 -5.48 -25.54
CA GLN A 424 -0.04 -4.04 -25.45
C GLN A 424 0.62 -3.54 -24.18
N ASP A 425 1.47 -2.52 -24.29
CA ASP A 425 2.13 -1.85 -23.16
C ASP A 425 1.73 -0.37 -23.23
N ARG A 426 0.64 -0.01 -22.53
CA ARG A 426 0.07 1.35 -22.58
C ARG A 426 0.84 2.30 -21.66
N ASP A 427 1.35 1.81 -20.54
CA ASP A 427 2.05 2.60 -19.53
C ASP A 427 3.57 2.72 -19.78
N ARG A 428 4.09 2.00 -20.79
CA ARG A 428 5.48 2.02 -21.28
C ARG A 428 6.48 1.53 -20.24
N ASN A 429 6.12 0.49 -19.50
CA ASN A 429 6.97 -0.12 -18.48
C ASN A 429 7.74 -1.38 -18.98
N ASP A 430 7.69 -1.66 -20.29
CA ASP A 430 8.23 -2.84 -20.95
C ASP A 430 7.55 -4.17 -20.52
N ILE A 431 6.29 -4.11 -20.09
CA ILE A 431 5.45 -5.27 -19.74
C ILE A 431 4.10 -5.11 -20.43
N GLY A 432 3.57 -6.19 -21.01
CA GLY A 432 2.22 -6.17 -21.55
C GLY A 432 1.15 -6.06 -20.46
N ASP A 433 0.13 -5.24 -20.68
CA ASP A 433 -0.96 -4.94 -19.74
C ASP A 433 -1.97 -6.09 -19.57
N GLY A 434 -1.84 -7.17 -20.34
CA GLY A 434 -2.76 -8.30 -20.30
C GLY A 434 -2.70 -9.02 -18.95
N GLU A 435 -3.83 -9.07 -18.22
CA GLU A 435 -3.90 -9.60 -16.86
C GLU A 435 -5.19 -10.38 -16.61
N ILE A 436 -5.11 -11.40 -15.74
CA ILE A 436 -6.28 -11.96 -15.05
C ILE A 436 -6.09 -11.79 -13.54
N LEU A 437 -6.96 -11.03 -12.88
CA LEU A 437 -6.98 -10.82 -11.44
C LEU A 437 -8.14 -11.59 -10.81
N VAL A 438 -7.87 -12.40 -9.78
CA VAL A 438 -8.84 -13.32 -9.18
C VAL A 438 -8.95 -13.06 -7.67
N GLU A 439 -10.04 -12.40 -7.26
CA GLU A 439 -10.49 -12.37 -5.85
C GLU A 439 -11.60 -13.42 -5.58
N GLY A 440 -12.27 -13.88 -6.65
CA GLY A 440 -13.20 -15.00 -6.62
C GLY A 440 -12.50 -16.35 -6.61
N LYS A 441 -12.96 -17.27 -7.45
CA LYS A 441 -12.39 -18.60 -7.65
C LYS A 441 -12.05 -18.83 -9.11
N ILE A 442 -10.92 -19.48 -9.37
CA ILE A 442 -10.60 -20.02 -10.68
C ILE A 442 -10.36 -21.54 -10.61
N VAL A 443 -10.95 -22.25 -11.57
CA VAL A 443 -10.79 -23.70 -11.77
C VAL A 443 -10.33 -23.93 -13.20
N ALA A 444 -9.04 -24.21 -13.38
CA ALA A 444 -8.41 -24.55 -14.64
C ALA A 444 -7.88 -26.00 -14.56
N GLN A 445 -8.75 -26.95 -14.89
CA GLN A 445 -8.39 -28.37 -14.89
C GLN A 445 -8.28 -28.88 -16.32
N GLY A 446 -7.08 -28.78 -16.87
CA GLY A 446 -6.74 -29.42 -18.13
C GLY A 446 -6.63 -30.93 -17.99
N ARG A 447 -6.19 -31.57 -19.06
CA ARG A 447 -5.83 -32.99 -19.09
C ARG A 447 -4.46 -33.15 -19.74
N PRO A 448 -3.75 -34.27 -19.52
CA PRO A 448 -2.46 -34.47 -20.18
C PRO A 448 -2.54 -34.37 -21.71
N ASP A 449 -3.65 -34.83 -22.30
CA ASP A 449 -3.95 -34.77 -23.74
C ASP A 449 -4.58 -33.44 -24.20
N LYS A 450 -5.08 -32.63 -23.27
CA LYS A 450 -5.79 -31.35 -23.52
C LYS A 450 -5.41 -30.33 -22.46
N LYS A 451 -4.13 -29.93 -22.49
CA LYS A 451 -3.58 -28.93 -21.59
C LYS A 451 -4.28 -27.58 -21.80
N ILE A 452 -4.49 -26.82 -20.73
CA ILE A 452 -4.93 -25.42 -20.81
C ILE A 452 -3.69 -24.55 -20.99
N ILE A 453 -3.71 -23.59 -21.92
CA ILE A 453 -2.51 -22.81 -22.27
C ILE A 453 -2.78 -21.32 -22.06
N PHE A 454 -1.95 -20.67 -21.24
CA PHE A 454 -1.88 -19.21 -21.08
C PHE A 454 -0.61 -18.72 -21.80
N THR A 455 -0.78 -17.92 -22.85
CA THR A 455 0.33 -17.57 -23.76
C THR A 455 0.17 -16.19 -24.40
N SER A 456 1.21 -15.73 -25.09
CA SER A 456 1.18 -14.50 -25.89
C SER A 456 0.37 -14.67 -27.18
N ALA A 457 -0.30 -13.61 -27.60
CA ALA A 457 -0.93 -13.49 -28.91
C ALA A 457 0.05 -13.01 -30.00
N ALA A 458 1.28 -12.65 -29.64
CA ALA A 458 2.29 -12.17 -30.59
C ALA A 458 2.66 -13.21 -31.64
N GLU A 459 3.07 -12.77 -32.82
CA GLU A 459 3.66 -13.65 -33.85
C GLU A 459 5.00 -14.23 -33.41
N THR A 460 5.78 -13.46 -32.64
CA THR A 460 7.06 -13.88 -32.07
C THR A 460 7.03 -13.68 -30.54
N PRO A 461 6.50 -14.64 -29.79
CA PRO A 461 6.33 -14.52 -28.34
C PRO A 461 7.65 -14.31 -27.59
N LYS A 462 7.63 -13.42 -26.59
CA LYS A 462 8.76 -13.19 -25.67
C LYS A 462 8.25 -13.00 -24.24
N ALA A 463 9.12 -13.23 -23.25
CA ALA A 463 8.80 -12.94 -21.86
C ALA A 463 8.33 -11.50 -21.70
N ARG A 464 7.38 -11.27 -20.78
CA ARG A 464 6.75 -9.97 -20.51
C ARG A 464 5.77 -9.49 -21.58
N ASP A 465 5.34 -10.34 -22.51
CA ASP A 465 4.28 -10.01 -23.47
C ASP A 465 2.91 -9.81 -22.79
N TRP A 466 2.76 -10.23 -21.53
CA TRP A 466 1.61 -9.99 -20.69
C TRP A 466 2.04 -9.94 -19.22
N SER A 467 1.18 -9.42 -18.35
CA SER A 467 1.53 -9.14 -16.96
C SER A 467 1.56 -10.43 -16.15
N TYR A 468 0.39 -10.94 -15.75
CA TYR A 468 0.28 -12.11 -14.89
C TYR A 468 -1.14 -12.62 -14.74
N LEU A 469 -1.25 -13.86 -14.24
CA LEU A 469 -2.45 -14.36 -13.57
C LEU A 469 -2.24 -14.16 -12.07
N ASN A 470 -2.99 -13.26 -11.45
CA ASN A 470 -2.84 -12.93 -10.04
C ASN A 470 -4.06 -13.40 -9.24
N ILE A 471 -3.80 -14.20 -8.20
CA ILE A 471 -4.81 -14.65 -7.24
C ILE A 471 -4.60 -13.85 -5.97
N LEU A 472 -5.53 -12.94 -5.69
CA LEU A 472 -5.35 -11.93 -4.65
C LEU A 472 -6.51 -11.98 -3.64
N GLY A 473 -6.21 -12.26 -2.37
CA GLY A 473 -7.19 -12.27 -1.30
C GLY A 473 -8.31 -13.31 -1.43
N SER A 474 -8.20 -14.30 -2.33
CA SER A 474 -9.24 -15.31 -2.53
C SER A 474 -9.45 -16.15 -1.26
N ALA A 475 -10.69 -16.16 -0.76
CA ALA A 475 -11.11 -16.96 0.38
C ALA A 475 -11.37 -18.44 0.05
N THR A 476 -11.27 -18.81 -1.23
CA THR A 476 -11.51 -20.18 -1.72
C THR A 476 -10.21 -20.81 -2.24
N THR A 477 -10.20 -22.13 -2.40
CA THR A 477 -9.08 -22.84 -3.04
C THR A 477 -9.19 -22.79 -4.55
N ASN A 478 -8.22 -22.17 -5.19
CA ASN A 478 -8.04 -22.11 -6.64
C ASN A 478 -7.32 -23.36 -7.14
N LEU A 479 -7.68 -23.85 -8.32
CA LEU A 479 -7.19 -25.13 -8.82
C LEU A 479 -6.63 -25.00 -10.24
N PHE A 480 -5.38 -25.43 -10.38
CA PHE A 480 -4.67 -25.50 -11.66
C PHE A 480 -4.11 -26.89 -11.83
N GLU A 481 -4.51 -27.55 -12.91
CA GLU A 481 -4.05 -28.89 -13.24
C GLU A 481 -3.82 -29.01 -14.74
N HIS A 482 -2.69 -29.58 -15.17
CA HIS A 482 -2.32 -29.72 -16.58
C HIS A 482 -2.41 -28.40 -17.37
N CYS A 483 -1.89 -27.32 -16.80
CA CYS A 483 -1.82 -26.00 -17.41
C CYS A 483 -0.40 -25.68 -17.92
N VAL A 484 -0.30 -24.81 -18.92
CA VAL A 484 0.96 -24.25 -19.42
C VAL A 484 0.89 -22.73 -19.30
N PHE A 485 1.89 -22.12 -18.68
CA PHE A 485 2.03 -20.67 -18.54
C PHE A 485 3.33 -20.23 -19.23
N GLU A 486 3.21 -19.38 -20.25
CA GLU A 486 4.35 -18.93 -21.01
C GLU A 486 4.29 -17.47 -21.45
N TYR A 487 5.46 -16.85 -21.57
CA TYR A 487 5.68 -15.49 -22.08
C TYR A 487 5.14 -14.35 -21.19
N GLY A 488 4.75 -14.63 -19.95
CA GLY A 488 4.32 -13.60 -18.99
C GLY A 488 5.49 -12.88 -18.33
N TYR A 489 5.23 -11.72 -17.74
CA TYR A 489 6.14 -11.12 -16.77
C TYR A 489 6.20 -12.02 -15.53
N SER A 490 5.05 -12.46 -15.03
CA SER A 490 4.94 -13.59 -14.11
C SER A 490 3.88 -14.57 -14.62
N GLY A 491 4.20 -15.85 -14.70
CA GLY A 491 3.22 -16.86 -15.12
C GLY A 491 2.04 -16.94 -14.16
N MET A 492 2.31 -16.86 -12.85
CA MET A 492 1.30 -16.83 -11.81
C MET A 492 1.80 -16.11 -10.55
N GLN A 493 0.95 -15.25 -10.00
CA GLN A 493 1.12 -14.58 -8.71
C GLN A 493 0.05 -15.04 -7.71
N ILE A 494 0.43 -15.34 -6.48
CA ILE A 494 -0.49 -15.80 -5.43
C ILE A 494 -0.25 -15.05 -4.14
N HIS A 495 -1.27 -14.29 -3.74
CA HIS A 495 -1.21 -13.40 -2.60
C HIS A 495 -2.46 -13.50 -1.74
N TYR A 496 -2.29 -13.73 -0.45
CA TYR A 496 -3.34 -13.82 0.57
C TYR A 496 -4.43 -14.86 0.23
N SER A 497 -4.05 -15.94 -0.46
CA SER A 497 -4.96 -16.86 -1.16
C SER A 497 -4.59 -18.33 -0.96
N ASN A 498 -5.53 -19.21 -1.31
CA ASN A 498 -5.30 -20.66 -1.35
C ASN A 498 -5.21 -21.17 -2.80
N ALA A 499 -4.25 -22.05 -3.10
CA ALA A 499 -4.11 -22.67 -4.41
C ALA A 499 -3.58 -24.12 -4.36
N LYS A 500 -4.03 -24.92 -5.32
CA LYS A 500 -3.45 -26.23 -5.67
C LYS A 500 -2.99 -26.19 -7.12
N ILE A 501 -1.71 -26.46 -7.34
CA ILE A 501 -1.05 -26.36 -8.65
C ILE A 501 -0.38 -27.70 -8.94
N ARG A 502 -0.87 -28.39 -9.96
CA ARG A 502 -0.46 -29.77 -10.26
C ARG A 502 -0.17 -30.00 -11.72
N ASN A 503 0.88 -30.74 -12.04
CA ASN A 503 1.17 -31.13 -13.42
C ASN A 503 1.21 -29.93 -14.39
N CYS A 504 1.64 -28.76 -13.92
CA CYS A 504 1.71 -27.53 -14.69
C CYS A 504 3.13 -27.25 -15.18
N LEU A 505 3.24 -26.61 -16.35
CA LEU A 505 4.49 -26.16 -16.95
C LEU A 505 4.54 -24.63 -16.94
N PHE A 506 5.54 -24.06 -16.28
CA PHE A 506 5.84 -22.64 -16.30
C PHE A 506 7.14 -22.43 -17.07
N ARG A 507 7.07 -21.80 -18.25
CA ARG A 507 8.25 -21.58 -19.08
C ARG A 507 8.33 -20.25 -19.78
N LYS A 508 9.55 -19.74 -20.00
CA LYS A 508 9.78 -18.50 -20.76
C LYS A 508 9.05 -17.28 -20.19
N ASN A 509 8.85 -17.26 -18.87
CA ASN A 509 8.31 -16.12 -18.16
C ASN A 509 9.46 -15.31 -17.53
N GLY A 510 9.19 -14.06 -17.13
CA GLY A 510 10.09 -13.35 -16.21
C GLY A 510 10.20 -14.09 -14.88
N GLU A 511 9.06 -14.42 -14.29
CA GLU A 511 8.91 -15.25 -13.09
C GLU A 511 7.94 -16.40 -13.40
N GLY A 512 8.26 -17.64 -13.00
CA GLY A 512 7.35 -18.77 -13.19
C GLY A 512 6.17 -18.70 -12.23
N LEU A 513 6.45 -18.83 -10.93
CA LEU A 513 5.51 -18.66 -9.83
C LEU A 513 6.05 -17.66 -8.81
N HIS A 514 5.25 -16.67 -8.45
CA HIS A 514 5.56 -15.72 -7.38
C HIS A 514 4.47 -15.76 -6.30
N PHE A 515 4.86 -15.88 -5.04
CA PHE A 515 3.90 -15.84 -3.93
C PHE A 515 4.43 -15.12 -2.68
N ASN A 516 3.51 -14.67 -1.83
CA ASN A 516 3.83 -14.16 -0.49
C ASN A 516 3.07 -14.94 0.59
N THR A 517 2.29 -14.29 1.47
CA THR A 517 1.34 -14.96 2.36
C THR A 517 0.36 -15.81 1.55
N ALA A 518 0.46 -17.15 1.58
CA ALA A 518 -0.42 -18.02 0.79
C ALA A 518 -0.47 -19.45 1.33
N ASN A 519 -1.58 -20.17 1.12
CA ASN A 519 -1.61 -21.62 1.29
C ASN A 519 -1.49 -22.28 -0.10
N ILE A 520 -0.37 -22.94 -0.37
CA ILE A 520 -0.07 -23.51 -1.68
C ILE A 520 0.31 -24.97 -1.54
N LEU A 521 -0.31 -25.82 -2.34
CA LEU A 521 0.22 -27.15 -2.67
C LEU A 521 0.63 -27.16 -4.13
N ALA A 522 1.94 -27.14 -4.38
CA ALA A 522 2.53 -27.19 -5.72
C ALA A 522 3.27 -28.52 -5.90
N GLU A 523 2.69 -29.43 -6.67
CA GLU A 523 3.28 -30.75 -6.91
C GLU A 523 3.33 -31.19 -8.37
N HIS A 524 4.38 -31.91 -8.74
CA HIS A 524 4.55 -32.43 -10.11
C HIS A 524 4.58 -31.31 -11.17
N ASN A 525 5.12 -30.14 -10.85
CA ASN A 525 5.23 -29.03 -11.81
C ASN A 525 6.64 -28.92 -12.39
N THR A 526 6.76 -28.31 -13.56
CA THR A 526 8.05 -28.00 -14.18
C THR A 526 8.17 -26.49 -14.38
N PHE A 527 9.24 -25.90 -13.84
CA PHE A 527 9.62 -24.50 -13.99
C PHE A 527 10.91 -24.44 -14.80
N SER A 528 10.82 -24.00 -16.06
CA SER A 528 11.97 -24.02 -16.96
C SER A 528 12.11 -22.83 -17.88
N GLU A 529 13.34 -22.39 -18.17
CA GLU A 529 13.61 -21.27 -19.09
C GLU A 529 12.96 -19.94 -18.64
N ASN A 530 12.76 -19.73 -17.34
CA ASN A 530 12.27 -18.46 -16.79
C ASN A 530 13.45 -17.59 -16.32
N GLY A 531 13.22 -16.29 -16.11
CA GLY A 531 14.16 -15.45 -15.36
C GLY A 531 14.32 -15.98 -13.93
N VAL A 532 13.22 -16.10 -13.20
CA VAL A 532 13.15 -16.78 -11.90
C VAL A 532 12.14 -17.91 -12.00
N GLY A 533 12.51 -19.14 -11.62
CA GLY A 533 11.58 -20.26 -11.60
C GLY A 533 10.47 -20.04 -10.56
N ILE A 534 10.87 -19.87 -9.30
CA ILE A 534 9.96 -19.65 -8.17
C ILE A 534 10.49 -18.51 -7.30
N LYS A 535 9.63 -17.53 -6.98
CA LYS A 535 9.95 -16.38 -6.14
C LYS A 535 9.02 -16.31 -4.93
N SER A 536 9.57 -16.10 -3.74
CA SER A 536 8.79 -15.90 -2.53
C SER A 536 9.38 -14.82 -1.63
N SER A 537 8.54 -14.17 -0.81
CA SER A 537 8.97 -13.04 0.02
C SER A 537 8.53 -13.06 1.48
N ARG A 538 7.67 -14.01 1.88
CA ARG A 538 7.04 -14.03 3.21
C ARG A 538 6.88 -15.44 3.77
N LEU A 539 6.90 -15.56 5.09
CA LEU A 539 6.90 -16.81 5.87
C LEU A 539 5.56 -17.09 6.55
N GLU A 540 4.44 -16.80 5.89
CA GLU A 540 3.11 -17.04 6.46
C GLU A 540 2.28 -17.82 5.45
N GLY A 541 1.73 -18.97 5.84
CA GLY A 541 1.12 -19.84 4.84
C GLY A 541 1.55 -21.29 4.91
N LYS A 542 0.62 -22.21 4.69
CA LYS A 542 0.96 -23.62 4.47
C LYS A 542 1.38 -23.80 3.02
N VAL A 543 2.67 -23.61 2.75
CA VAL A 543 3.24 -23.76 1.41
C VAL A 543 4.07 -25.04 1.36
N LEU A 544 3.65 -25.97 0.50
CA LEU A 544 4.35 -27.22 0.20
C LEU A 544 4.65 -27.29 -1.30
N LEU A 545 5.94 -27.28 -1.64
CA LEU A 545 6.44 -27.46 -3.00
C LEU A 545 7.20 -28.79 -3.05
N GLN A 546 6.58 -29.79 -3.69
CA GLN A 546 7.13 -31.14 -3.74
C GLN A 546 7.10 -31.78 -5.12
N LYS A 547 8.06 -32.65 -5.43
CA LYS A 547 8.09 -33.40 -6.70
C LYS A 547 8.05 -32.47 -7.92
N ASN A 548 8.63 -31.29 -7.82
CA ASN A 548 8.75 -30.35 -8.94
C ASN A 548 10.13 -30.48 -9.61
N VAL A 549 10.21 -30.04 -10.86
CA VAL A 549 11.46 -29.84 -11.59
C VAL A 549 11.67 -28.33 -11.78
N VAL A 550 12.79 -27.80 -11.30
CA VAL A 550 13.18 -26.39 -11.44
C VAL A 550 14.53 -26.34 -12.16
N THR A 551 14.54 -26.02 -13.45
CA THR A 551 15.73 -26.18 -14.29
C THR A 551 15.85 -25.16 -15.40
N LYS A 552 17.06 -24.82 -15.85
CA LYS A 552 17.30 -23.92 -16.99
C LYS A 552 16.71 -22.52 -16.82
N ASN A 553 16.47 -22.08 -15.58
CA ASN A 553 16.10 -20.71 -15.29
C ASN A 553 17.37 -19.86 -15.11
N GLU A 554 17.30 -18.53 -15.19
CA GLU A 554 18.44 -17.70 -14.77
C GLU A 554 18.72 -17.90 -13.28
N VAL A 555 17.66 -17.92 -12.47
CA VAL A 555 17.65 -18.34 -11.05
C VAL A 555 16.55 -19.37 -10.84
N GLY A 556 16.86 -20.48 -10.16
CA GLY A 556 15.89 -21.53 -9.85
C GLY A 556 14.82 -21.05 -8.87
N ILE A 557 15.22 -20.84 -7.62
CA ILE A 557 14.36 -20.37 -6.54
C ILE A 557 14.97 -19.12 -5.90
N GLN A 558 14.16 -18.09 -5.66
CA GLN A 558 14.58 -16.85 -5.01
C GLN A 558 13.68 -16.53 -3.81
N PHE A 559 14.28 -16.40 -2.63
CA PHE A 559 13.59 -15.99 -1.41
C PHE A 559 14.01 -14.58 -0.99
N VAL A 560 13.15 -13.59 -1.20
CA VAL A 560 13.46 -12.16 -1.00
C VAL A 560 12.94 -11.60 0.31
N HIS A 561 13.46 -10.45 0.74
CA HIS A 561 12.94 -9.69 1.87
C HIS A 561 11.60 -9.01 1.53
N GLN A 562 10.65 -8.97 2.48
CA GLN A 562 9.40 -8.25 2.32
C GLN A 562 9.58 -6.75 2.60
N HIS A 563 9.01 -5.87 1.77
CA HIS A 563 8.84 -4.46 2.14
C HIS A 563 7.71 -4.33 3.17
N ILE A 564 8.04 -4.00 4.42
CA ILE A 564 7.09 -3.89 5.53
C ILE A 564 7.05 -2.43 6.05
N ASN A 565 5.87 -1.81 6.02
CA ASN A 565 5.57 -0.53 6.70
C ASN A 565 4.72 -0.76 7.95
N ALA A 566 5.18 -1.69 8.79
CA ALA A 566 4.49 -2.21 9.96
C ALA A 566 3.93 -1.11 10.86
N VAL A 567 2.69 -1.25 11.35
CA VAL A 567 2.18 -0.51 12.53
C VAL A 567 2.52 -1.24 13.83
N ASP A 568 2.78 -2.55 13.75
CA ASP A 568 3.02 -3.41 14.91
C ASP A 568 4.02 -4.53 14.56
N PHE A 569 5.31 -4.25 14.76
CA PHE A 569 6.39 -5.19 14.45
C PHE A 569 6.29 -6.50 15.25
N GLU A 570 5.80 -6.44 16.49
CA GLU A 570 5.66 -7.60 17.37
C GLU A 570 4.51 -8.52 16.94
N ASN A 571 3.47 -7.98 16.30
CA ASN A 571 2.37 -8.77 15.74
C ASN A 571 2.66 -9.38 14.36
N LEU A 572 3.51 -8.74 13.55
CA LEU A 572 3.81 -9.16 12.18
C LEU A 572 4.59 -10.48 12.05
N ASN A 573 5.39 -10.81 13.06
CA ASN A 573 6.24 -12.00 13.08
C ASN A 573 5.69 -13.14 13.96
N LYS A 574 4.42 -13.08 14.38
CA LYS A 574 3.84 -14.09 15.30
C LYS A 574 3.72 -15.49 14.70
N VAL A 575 3.77 -15.63 13.38
CA VAL A 575 3.68 -16.92 12.69
C VAL A 575 4.80 -17.00 11.66
N LEU A 576 5.83 -17.81 11.94
CA LEU A 576 6.85 -18.22 10.99
C LEU A 576 6.49 -19.62 10.47
N GLU A 577 5.74 -19.65 9.37
CA GLU A 577 5.47 -20.83 8.55
C GLU A 577 6.28 -20.72 7.25
N PRO A 578 7.59 -21.05 7.27
CA PRO A 578 8.41 -21.04 6.06
C PRO A 578 7.86 -21.99 4.99
N PRO A 579 8.00 -21.65 3.69
CA PRO A 579 7.68 -22.57 2.63
C PRO A 579 8.57 -23.81 2.69
N LEU A 580 7.96 -24.99 2.60
CA LEU A 580 8.68 -26.26 2.53
C LEU A 580 8.91 -26.65 1.07
N PHE A 581 10.17 -26.61 0.66
CA PHE A 581 10.64 -27.15 -0.60
C PHE A 581 11.30 -28.51 -0.33
N SER A 582 10.66 -29.60 -0.73
CA SER A 582 11.19 -30.95 -0.49
C SER A 582 10.86 -31.92 -1.61
N GLU A 583 11.67 -32.96 -1.82
CA GLU A 583 11.48 -33.93 -2.89
C GLU A 583 11.44 -33.29 -4.29
N ASN A 584 12.21 -32.23 -4.55
CA ASN A 584 12.29 -31.59 -5.87
C ASN A 584 13.60 -31.91 -6.59
N ASN A 585 13.60 -31.76 -7.92
CA ASN A 585 14.80 -31.72 -8.75
C ASN A 585 15.10 -30.26 -9.12
N ILE A 586 16.14 -29.66 -8.53
CA ILE A 586 16.53 -28.26 -8.72
C ILE A 586 17.95 -28.25 -9.30
N PHE A 587 18.11 -28.04 -10.60
CA PHE A 587 19.40 -28.25 -11.26
C PHE A 587 19.51 -27.47 -12.57
N GLU A 588 20.74 -27.26 -13.06
CA GLU A 588 21.02 -26.58 -14.34
C GLU A 588 20.38 -25.18 -14.46
N ASN A 589 20.20 -24.47 -13.34
CA ASN A 589 19.87 -23.04 -13.39
C ASN A 589 21.16 -22.23 -13.59
N ARG A 590 21.10 -21.13 -14.36
CA ARG A 590 22.30 -20.49 -14.91
C ARG A 590 23.17 -19.83 -13.83
N LYS A 591 22.56 -19.05 -12.93
CA LYS A 591 23.27 -18.38 -11.83
C LYS A 591 23.27 -19.24 -10.58
N TYR A 592 22.08 -19.50 -10.06
CA TYR A 592 21.90 -20.24 -8.81
C TYR A 592 20.67 -21.14 -8.89
N ASN A 593 20.75 -22.30 -8.27
CA ASN A 593 19.61 -23.16 -7.98
C ASN A 593 18.71 -22.53 -6.91
N PHE A 594 19.31 -21.90 -5.89
CA PHE A 594 18.61 -21.17 -4.84
C PHE A 594 19.36 -19.88 -4.47
N THR A 595 18.65 -18.79 -4.21
CA THR A 595 19.27 -17.55 -3.72
C THR A 595 18.41 -16.86 -2.67
N MET A 596 19.08 -16.37 -1.63
CA MET A 596 18.55 -15.41 -0.66
C MET A 596 18.65 -14.01 -1.28
N GLY A 597 17.53 -13.28 -1.31
CA GLY A 597 17.50 -11.90 -1.82
C GLY A 597 18.01 -10.89 -0.80
N ASP A 598 18.36 -9.70 -1.26
CA ASP A 598 18.93 -8.61 -0.45
C ASP A 598 18.19 -8.41 0.89
N ARG A 599 18.95 -8.35 1.99
CA ARG A 599 18.45 -8.13 3.36
C ARG A 599 17.52 -9.24 3.89
N GLN A 600 17.47 -10.41 3.26
CA GLN A 600 16.75 -11.56 3.76
C GLN A 600 17.62 -12.32 4.77
N SER A 601 17.48 -11.99 6.06
CA SER A 601 18.32 -12.51 7.15
C SER A 601 17.79 -13.78 7.83
N ILE A 602 16.68 -14.36 7.34
CA ILE A 602 16.03 -15.50 7.99
C ILE A 602 16.55 -16.81 7.39
N ASP A 603 17.06 -17.68 8.24
CA ASP A 603 17.48 -19.03 7.85
C ASP A 603 16.31 -19.86 7.32
N LEU A 604 16.57 -20.69 6.30
CA LEU A 604 15.55 -21.50 5.65
C LEU A 604 15.99 -22.95 5.47
N ALA A 605 15.15 -23.90 5.89
CA ALA A 605 15.37 -25.32 5.64
C ALA A 605 14.77 -25.74 4.29
N VAL A 606 15.58 -26.37 3.43
CA VAL A 606 15.20 -26.82 2.08
C VAL A 606 15.63 -28.29 1.84
N PRO A 607 15.11 -29.25 2.63
CA PRO A 607 15.63 -30.61 2.69
C PRO A 607 15.05 -31.53 1.61
N ASN A 608 15.68 -32.69 1.42
CA ASN A 608 15.34 -33.80 0.52
C ASN A 608 15.18 -33.38 -0.94
N ASN A 609 15.97 -32.42 -1.42
CA ASN A 609 15.99 -32.05 -2.83
C ASN A 609 17.22 -32.65 -3.53
N TRP A 610 17.09 -32.94 -4.82
CA TRP A 610 18.21 -33.20 -5.71
C TRP A 610 18.67 -31.88 -6.32
N TRP A 611 19.95 -31.55 -6.16
CA TRP A 611 20.52 -30.26 -6.56
C TRP A 611 21.31 -30.30 -7.87
N GLY A 612 21.23 -31.42 -8.61
CA GLY A 612 22.05 -31.67 -9.79
C GLY A 612 23.40 -32.36 -9.49
N SER A 613 23.74 -32.55 -8.22
CA SER A 613 24.99 -33.17 -7.77
C SER A 613 24.80 -33.92 -6.45
N ALA A 614 25.58 -34.98 -6.23
CA ALA A 614 25.70 -35.66 -4.93
C ALA A 614 26.88 -35.11 -4.09
N GLU A 615 27.76 -34.31 -4.71
CA GLU A 615 28.91 -33.66 -4.07
C GLU A 615 28.46 -32.37 -3.37
N LYS A 616 28.63 -32.28 -2.04
CA LYS A 616 28.14 -31.18 -1.20
C LYS A 616 28.68 -29.82 -1.62
N GLU A 617 29.94 -29.77 -2.03
CA GLU A 617 30.61 -28.53 -2.45
C GLU A 617 29.94 -27.93 -3.69
N LYS A 618 29.61 -28.76 -4.70
CA LYS A 618 28.87 -28.31 -5.89
C LYS A 618 27.45 -27.85 -5.56
N ILE A 619 26.84 -28.39 -4.51
CA ILE A 619 25.52 -27.95 -4.05
C ILE A 619 25.64 -26.56 -3.44
N ASN A 620 26.61 -26.36 -2.53
CA ASN A 620 26.91 -25.05 -1.95
C ASN A 620 27.18 -24.00 -3.04
N ASP A 621 28.03 -24.30 -4.03
CA ASP A 621 28.33 -23.38 -5.14
C ASP A 621 27.10 -22.97 -5.97
N SER A 622 26.02 -23.76 -5.89
CA SER A 622 24.76 -23.49 -6.60
C SER A 622 23.73 -22.70 -5.75
N ILE A 623 24.06 -22.40 -4.50
CA ILE A 623 23.20 -21.69 -3.55
C ILE A 623 23.89 -20.37 -3.18
N PHE A 624 23.16 -19.25 -3.23
CA PHE A 624 23.64 -17.96 -2.75
C PHE A 624 22.97 -17.60 -1.43
N ASP A 625 23.72 -17.60 -0.33
CA ASP A 625 23.20 -17.41 1.02
C ASP A 625 24.20 -16.73 1.98
N LYS A 626 24.02 -16.92 3.30
CA LYS A 626 24.93 -16.43 4.35
C LYS A 626 26.42 -16.73 4.13
N LEU A 627 26.76 -17.81 3.43
CA LEU A 627 28.15 -18.17 3.14
C LEU A 627 28.79 -17.23 2.10
N ASP A 628 27.97 -16.59 1.27
CA ASP A 628 28.38 -15.61 0.26
C ASP A 628 28.28 -14.17 0.78
N ASP A 629 27.29 -13.89 1.63
CA ASP A 629 27.04 -12.58 2.24
C ASP A 629 26.55 -12.73 3.70
N GLU A 630 27.38 -12.29 4.66
CA GLU A 630 27.12 -12.46 6.10
C GLU A 630 25.84 -11.78 6.61
N GLU A 631 25.26 -10.83 5.87
CA GLU A 631 24.00 -10.16 6.21
C GLU A 631 22.75 -11.01 5.87
N LEU A 632 22.92 -12.09 5.10
CA LEU A 632 21.84 -12.98 4.68
C LEU A 632 21.61 -14.15 5.65
N GLY A 633 20.43 -14.76 5.54
CA GLY A 633 20.11 -16.03 6.20
C GLY A 633 20.76 -17.22 5.48
N GLN A 634 20.95 -18.31 6.21
CA GLN A 634 21.53 -19.54 5.66
C GLN A 634 20.47 -20.48 5.09
N VAL A 635 20.79 -21.17 3.99
CA VAL A 635 19.97 -22.22 3.40
C VAL A 635 20.46 -23.59 3.87
N PHE A 636 19.65 -24.25 4.69
CA PHE A 636 19.93 -25.60 5.18
C PHE A 636 19.31 -26.66 4.25
N PHE A 637 20.11 -27.19 3.32
CA PHE A 637 19.64 -28.16 2.32
C PHE A 637 19.81 -29.65 2.72
N GLU A 638 20.36 -29.93 3.90
CA GLU A 638 20.53 -31.30 4.41
C GLU A 638 19.27 -31.79 5.16
N PRO A 639 18.92 -33.09 5.04
CA PRO A 639 19.47 -34.09 4.11
C PRO A 639 19.17 -33.73 2.65
N TYR A 640 20.05 -34.07 1.70
CA TYR A 640 19.81 -33.90 0.26
C TYR A 640 19.80 -35.24 -0.47
N LEU A 641 19.14 -35.31 -1.62
CA LEU A 641 19.09 -36.54 -2.42
C LEU A 641 20.43 -36.73 -3.16
N THR A 642 20.86 -37.98 -3.35
CA THR A 642 22.08 -38.30 -4.11
C THR A 642 21.79 -38.74 -5.55
N THR A 643 20.51 -38.87 -5.90
CA THR A 643 20.02 -39.12 -7.25
C THR A 643 18.77 -38.28 -7.49
N PRO A 644 18.40 -37.99 -8.76
CA PRO A 644 17.17 -37.28 -9.07
C PRO A 644 15.95 -37.94 -8.43
N GLN A 645 15.06 -37.12 -7.84
CA GLN A 645 13.77 -37.55 -7.34
C GLN A 645 12.93 -38.14 -8.49
N PRO A 646 12.57 -39.44 -8.42
CA PRO A 646 11.72 -40.06 -9.43
C PRO A 646 10.31 -39.47 -9.44
N GLY A 647 9.71 -39.36 -10.62
CA GLY A 647 8.34 -38.83 -10.76
C GLY A 647 8.20 -37.35 -10.41
N ALA A 648 9.29 -36.59 -10.30
CA ALA A 648 9.22 -35.15 -10.20
C ALA A 648 9.00 -34.50 -11.59
N GLY A 649 8.35 -33.33 -11.60
CA GLY A 649 8.00 -32.62 -12.83
C GLY A 649 6.62 -33.02 -13.38
N VAL A 650 6.24 -32.40 -14.50
CA VAL A 650 4.96 -32.69 -15.18
C VAL A 650 4.87 -34.17 -15.52
N GLN A 651 3.80 -34.82 -15.05
CA GLN A 651 3.51 -36.20 -15.42
C GLN A 651 2.82 -36.23 -16.79
N GLU A 652 3.46 -36.90 -17.75
CA GLU A 652 2.84 -37.26 -19.02
C GLU A 652 1.92 -38.48 -18.81
N PRO A 653 0.89 -38.69 -19.64
CA PRO A 653 0.02 -39.84 -19.47
C PRO A 653 0.86 -41.12 -19.66
N GLY A 654 0.69 -42.08 -18.75
CA GLY A 654 1.28 -43.40 -18.89
C GLY A 654 0.86 -44.06 -20.21
N PRO A 655 1.66 -45.00 -20.73
CA PRO A 655 1.38 -45.71 -21.98
C PRO A 655 0.04 -46.45 -21.97
#